data_AF-A0AA36M2W9-F1
#
_entry.id   AF-A0AA36M2W9-F1
#
_cell.length_a   1.000
_cell.length_b   1.000
_cell.length_c   1.000
_cell.angle_alpha   90.00
_cell.angle_beta   90.00
_cell.angle_gamma   90.00
#
_symmetry.space_group_name_H-M   'P 1'
#
loop_
_entity.id
_entity.type
_entity.pdbx_description
1 polymer ?
#
loop_
_entity_poly.entity_id
_entity_poly.type
_entity_poly.pdbx_seq_one_letter_code
_entity_poly.pdbx_strand_id
1 'polypeptide(L)'
;MATKDPRCKPHRRDWNAIETEYIQGYLDETGRHLFPTKADIQNKYNITMQVITKRAKEKSWDRRREEFQAELQKKTAERLMAEIANGGKGLNLNLYKMAADTVSRCHSLLPYAGTGQEIRNLIGAAKDAQAIASGILPTKTPEADIMQINVRGDIMSQIDISIDPAIINNVYLSHVDDEHRYQIFYGGSSSGKSYFLAQRLVIDMLRGGHNYLCCRKVARTVRKSLWNEIQKALSFFNVSHLFKSNASELVITGPNGWQILFVGLDDVEKVKSISPAKGVITDIWVEEATEAEYSDIKQLDKRLRGQSVVKKRLILSFNPIYQQHWLYQQYFAGHWADDSTRYADDTLSILKTTYKDNGFLMEDDIHALESESDPYWYSVYALGNWGILGHAIFHNWTTSDLSDTEFDSYVYGLDWGFSNDPTAIVQLHYERRTHTLYIKLAEYLHGYTNDLIAAEVKKLNPDLIICDSSEPKSIAELKRHGLCAIPATKGPDSVMYGIKWLSKQRIVIDASLRDAIAEFTTYKWLQDKDGKALPKPEDKNNHCLTGDTLVHTTNGILPIRELVGTTGKVYCYNEEKKCMTTSKYRDCRLTQKEAPILQIELEDGRVLKATAEHPVYTQRGWVTVGELTENDSILKLESINTQLLRVTEIKPAGVEDVFNLEVDCYHNFCVNGGLVVHNCIDAIRYACQYLMTEPDEPDQTLNQVSWPKAGAL
;
A
#
# COMPACT_ATOMS: atom_id res chain seq x y z
N MET A 1 -1.59 87.99 75.33
CA MET A 1 -1.57 87.49 76.72
C MET A 1 -2.52 86.31 76.82
N ALA A 2 -1.97 85.12 77.06
CA ALA A 2 -2.62 84.02 77.77
C ALA A 2 -1.50 83.20 78.43
N THR A 3 -1.66 82.97 79.72
CA THR A 3 -0.66 82.66 80.75
C THR A 3 -0.15 81.21 80.71
N LYS A 4 1.15 81.00 80.95
CA LYS A 4 1.73 79.67 81.24
C LYS A 4 1.45 79.27 82.70
N ASP A 5 0.72 78.18 82.90
CA ASP A 5 0.62 77.48 84.20
C ASP A 5 1.94 76.70 84.47
N PRO A 6 2.61 76.87 85.63
CA PRO A 6 3.91 76.25 85.93
C PRO A 6 3.84 74.79 86.43
N ARG A 7 2.72 74.06 86.32
CA ARG A 7 2.57 72.72 86.94
C ARG A 7 2.24 71.55 85.99
N CYS A 8 2.57 71.64 84.71
CA CYS A 8 2.56 70.45 83.84
C CYS A 8 3.90 69.69 83.92
N LYS A 9 3.88 68.50 84.54
CA LYS A 9 4.96 67.50 84.49
C LYS A 9 5.43 67.32 83.04
N PRO A 10 6.75 67.18 82.77
CA PRO A 10 7.23 67.07 81.40
C PRO A 10 6.58 65.83 80.78
N HIS A 11 5.82 66.03 79.70
CA HIS A 11 5.28 64.94 78.89
C HIS A 11 6.38 63.89 78.71
N ARG A 12 6.06 62.64 79.03
CA ARG A 12 6.96 61.49 78.91
C ARG A 12 7.44 61.46 77.46
N ARG A 13 8.67 61.94 77.22
CA ARG A 13 9.20 62.09 75.87
C ARG A 13 9.26 60.71 75.24
N ASP A 14 8.64 60.57 74.07
CA ASP A 14 8.70 59.32 73.32
C ASP A 14 10.07 59.19 72.67
N TRP A 15 10.98 58.59 73.44
CA TRP A 15 12.34 58.38 73.00
C TRP A 15 12.45 57.37 71.86
N ASN A 16 11.48 56.49 71.65
CA ASN A 16 11.49 55.56 70.53
C ASN A 16 11.15 56.29 69.23
N ALA A 17 10.19 57.23 69.27
CA ALA A 17 9.89 58.09 68.13
C ALA A 17 11.09 58.99 67.77
N ILE A 18 11.73 59.60 68.77
CA ILE A 18 12.93 60.44 68.56
C ILE A 18 14.11 59.61 68.02
N GLU A 19 14.33 58.42 68.57
CA GLU A 19 15.35 57.48 68.10
C GLU A 19 15.12 57.07 66.66
N THR A 20 13.87 56.76 66.30
CA THR A 20 13.48 56.34 64.96
C THR A 20 13.66 57.50 63.96
N GLU A 21 13.19 58.71 64.29
CA GLU A 21 13.34 59.88 63.42
C GLU A 21 14.81 60.26 63.23
N TYR A 22 15.64 60.12 64.27
CA TYR A 22 17.07 60.29 64.12
C TYR A 22 17.67 59.17 63.24
N ILE A 23 17.47 57.90 63.57
CA ILE A 23 18.18 56.81 62.86
C ILE A 23 17.69 56.65 61.41
N GLN A 24 16.37 56.69 61.19
CA GLN A 24 15.75 56.39 59.90
C GLN A 24 15.42 57.63 59.07
N GLY A 25 15.47 58.83 59.68
CA GLY A 25 15.11 60.07 59.02
C GLY A 25 13.62 60.16 58.70
N TYR A 26 13.27 61.09 57.83
CA TYR A 26 11.92 61.24 57.27
C TYR A 26 11.99 61.55 55.78
N LEU A 27 10.90 61.32 55.06
CA LEU A 27 10.81 61.66 53.65
C LEU A 27 10.39 63.13 53.50
N ASP A 28 11.06 63.87 52.62
CA ASP A 28 10.58 65.17 52.19
C ASP A 28 9.46 65.05 51.14
N GLU A 29 8.90 66.19 50.76
CA GLU A 29 7.83 66.32 49.76
C GLU A 29 8.21 65.83 48.35
N THR A 30 9.51 65.61 48.08
CA THR A 30 10.01 65.01 46.83
C THR A 30 10.27 63.50 46.96
N GLY A 31 10.01 62.92 48.13
CA GLY A 31 10.24 61.50 48.42
C GLY A 31 11.69 61.16 48.74
N ARG A 32 12.55 62.12 49.09
CA ARG A 32 13.95 61.89 49.49
C ARG A 32 14.06 61.74 51.01
N HIS A 33 14.83 60.75 51.46
CA HIS A 33 15.14 60.60 52.89
C HIS A 33 16.08 61.73 53.36
N LEU A 34 15.61 62.50 54.35
CA LEU A 34 16.38 63.50 55.07
C LEU A 34 16.66 63.00 56.50
N PHE A 35 17.91 63.17 56.95
CA PHE A 35 18.35 62.71 58.26
C PHE A 35 18.66 63.92 59.15
N PRO A 36 17.85 64.20 60.19
CA PRO A 36 18.03 65.37 61.02
C PRO A 36 19.32 65.31 61.82
N THR A 37 20.00 66.43 62.04
CA THR A 37 21.15 66.47 62.97
C THR A 37 20.68 66.39 64.43
N LYS A 38 21.60 66.15 65.36
CA LYS A 38 21.27 66.20 66.80
C LYS A 38 20.80 67.60 67.22
N ALA A 39 21.25 68.65 66.52
CA ALA A 39 20.79 70.02 66.72
C ALA A 39 19.33 70.20 66.25
N ASP A 40 18.96 69.57 65.14
CA ASP A 40 17.58 69.60 64.65
C ASP A 40 16.63 68.87 65.61
N ILE A 41 17.06 67.72 66.16
CA ILE A 41 16.30 67.00 67.21
C ILE A 41 16.20 67.84 68.49
N GLN A 42 17.28 68.52 68.89
CA GLN A 42 17.27 69.44 70.03
C GLN A 42 16.22 70.53 69.84
N ASN A 43 16.20 71.17 68.67
CA ASN A 43 15.30 72.28 68.38
C ASN A 43 13.85 71.79 68.26
N LYS A 44 13.61 70.67 67.57
CA LYS A 44 12.27 70.12 67.31
C LYS A 44 11.58 69.60 68.57
N TYR A 45 12.32 68.92 69.45
CA TYR A 45 11.76 68.31 70.66
C TYR A 45 12.07 69.07 71.95
N ASN A 46 12.75 70.22 71.83
CA ASN A 46 13.22 71.06 72.94
C ASN A 46 13.99 70.25 74.00
N ILE A 47 15.04 69.53 73.56
CA ILE A 47 15.87 68.64 74.38
C ILE A 47 17.31 69.16 74.36
N THR A 48 17.99 69.21 75.51
CA THR A 48 19.38 69.67 75.57
C THR A 48 20.34 68.71 74.85
N MET A 49 21.31 69.28 74.13
CA MET A 49 22.32 68.53 73.36
C MET A 49 23.05 67.46 74.19
N GLN A 50 23.32 67.74 75.47
CA GLN A 50 23.98 66.79 76.38
C GLN A 50 23.17 65.50 76.58
N VAL A 51 21.85 65.61 76.73
CA VAL A 51 20.97 64.44 76.95
C VAL A 51 20.85 63.61 75.67
N ILE A 52 20.73 64.27 74.51
CA ILE A 52 20.70 63.60 73.20
C ILE A 52 22.02 62.87 72.97
N THR A 53 23.15 63.55 73.19
CA THR A 53 24.49 62.98 72.93
C THR A 53 24.77 61.78 73.82
N LYS A 54 24.41 61.85 75.11
CA LYS A 54 24.57 60.73 76.05
C LYS A 54 23.77 59.51 75.60
N ARG A 55 22.47 59.68 75.29
CA ARG A 55 21.62 58.57 74.84
C ARG A 55 22.02 58.01 73.47
N ALA A 56 22.38 58.89 72.54
CA ALA A 56 22.86 58.49 71.22
C ALA A 56 24.11 57.61 71.32
N LYS A 57 24.99 57.90 72.30
CA LYS A 57 26.18 57.09 72.58
C LYS A 57 25.83 55.76 73.25
N GLU A 58 24.98 55.76 74.29
CA GLU A 58 24.55 54.55 75.00
C GLU A 58 23.86 53.53 74.08
N LYS A 59 23.02 54.02 73.16
CA LYS A 59 22.26 53.17 72.23
C LYS A 59 22.85 53.06 70.83
N SER A 60 24.08 53.56 70.63
CA SER A 60 24.81 53.53 69.35
C SER A 60 24.00 54.07 68.17
N TRP A 61 23.29 55.18 68.36
CA TRP A 61 22.41 55.76 67.33
C TRP A 61 23.16 56.14 66.06
N ASP A 62 24.37 56.69 66.18
CA ASP A 62 25.16 57.12 65.01
C ASP A 62 25.58 55.91 64.15
N ARG A 63 26.07 54.83 64.80
CA ARG A 63 26.38 53.57 64.10
C ARG A 63 25.15 52.95 63.45
N ARG A 64 24.01 52.90 64.15
CA ARG A 64 22.76 52.33 63.62
C ARG A 64 22.18 53.18 62.49
N ARG A 65 22.38 54.50 62.53
CA ARG A 65 22.06 55.43 61.44
C ARG A 65 22.94 55.15 60.23
N GLU A 66 24.25 55.00 60.42
CA GLU A 66 25.18 54.63 59.34
C GLU A 66 24.82 53.28 58.72
N GLU A 67 24.52 52.27 59.54
CA GLU A 67 24.04 50.95 59.08
C GLU A 67 22.74 51.07 58.28
N PHE A 68 21.77 51.87 58.75
CA PHE A 68 20.50 52.09 58.03
C PHE A 68 20.70 52.89 56.74
N GLN A 69 21.54 53.93 56.74
CA GLN A 69 21.87 54.69 55.54
C GLN A 69 22.62 53.84 54.51
N ALA A 70 23.54 52.98 54.96
CA ALA A 70 24.23 52.01 54.10
C ALA A 70 23.24 50.98 53.54
N GLU A 71 22.28 50.52 54.33
CA GLU A 71 21.23 49.61 53.86
C GLU A 71 20.28 50.29 52.85
N LEU A 72 19.96 51.57 53.06
CA LEU A 72 19.12 52.36 52.14
C LEU A 72 19.86 52.65 50.84
N GLN A 73 21.16 52.98 50.90
CA GLN A 73 22.02 53.12 49.73
C GLN A 73 22.19 51.80 49.00
N LYS A 74 22.36 50.69 49.73
CA LYS A 74 22.42 49.35 49.15
C LYS A 74 21.11 48.97 48.46
N LYS A 75 19.96 49.19 49.08
CA LYS A 75 18.64 48.96 48.47
C LYS A 75 18.37 49.87 47.27
N THR A 76 18.80 51.13 47.34
CA THR A 76 18.68 52.08 46.22
C THR A 76 19.59 51.68 45.08
N ALA A 77 20.84 51.27 45.36
CA ALA A 77 21.77 50.75 44.37
C ALA A 77 21.30 49.42 43.78
N GLU A 78 20.76 48.51 44.58
CA GLU A 78 20.13 47.25 44.13
C GLU A 78 18.92 47.53 43.23
N ARG A 79 18.08 48.52 43.59
CA ARG A 79 16.96 48.96 42.76
C ARG A 79 17.42 49.61 41.46
N LEU A 80 18.42 50.50 41.50
CA LEU A 80 18.99 51.14 40.31
C LEU A 80 19.69 50.11 39.41
N MET A 81 20.39 49.14 40.00
CA MET A 81 21.00 48.02 39.26
C MET A 81 19.94 47.09 38.67
N ALA A 82 18.82 46.87 39.37
CA ALA A 82 17.69 46.13 38.84
C ALA A 82 16.95 46.90 37.73
N GLU A 83 16.82 48.23 37.84
CA GLU A 83 16.24 49.11 36.82
C GLU A 83 17.15 49.24 35.59
N ILE A 84 18.47 49.34 35.77
CA ILE A 84 19.48 49.30 34.70
C ILE A 84 19.51 47.91 34.06
N ALA A 85 19.43 46.82 34.84
CA ALA A 85 19.38 45.46 34.31
C ALA A 85 18.06 45.19 33.56
N ASN A 86 16.94 45.71 34.03
CA ASN A 86 15.65 45.61 33.35
C ASN A 86 15.58 46.52 32.11
N GLY A 87 16.15 47.71 32.17
CA GLY A 87 16.32 48.62 31.03
C GLY A 87 17.24 48.03 29.96
N GLY A 88 18.35 47.40 30.38
CA GLY A 88 19.26 46.65 29.51
C GLY A 88 18.62 45.41 28.91
N LYS A 89 17.83 44.65 29.67
CA LYS A 89 17.01 43.54 29.15
C LYS A 89 15.94 44.02 28.17
N GLY A 90 15.30 45.16 28.43
CA GLY A 90 14.32 45.78 27.54
C GLY A 90 14.94 46.27 26.23
N LEU A 91 16.12 46.90 26.30
CA LEU A 91 16.89 47.31 25.12
C LEU A 91 17.35 46.11 24.30
N ASN A 92 17.88 45.07 24.96
CA ASN A 92 18.28 43.82 24.34
C ASN A 92 17.10 43.09 23.71
N LEU A 93 15.93 43.08 24.35
CA LEU A 93 14.72 42.49 23.80
C LEU A 93 14.19 43.30 22.60
N ASN A 94 14.29 44.63 22.63
CA ASN A 94 13.90 45.47 21.50
C ASN A 94 14.87 45.33 20.33
N LEU A 95 16.19 45.33 20.57
CA LEU A 95 17.20 45.03 19.55
C LEU A 95 17.00 43.63 18.97
N TYR A 96 16.71 42.64 19.81
CA TYR A 96 16.37 41.29 19.38
C TYR A 96 15.11 41.26 18.51
N LYS A 97 14.03 41.94 18.93
CA LYS A 97 12.80 42.04 18.14
C LYS A 97 13.01 42.75 16.82
N MET A 98 13.80 43.83 16.80
CA MET A 98 14.15 44.55 15.58
C MET A 98 15.00 43.68 14.64
N ALA A 99 15.97 42.93 15.18
CA ALA A 99 16.77 41.99 14.40
C ALA A 99 15.90 40.84 13.85
N ALA A 100 15.01 40.28 14.66
CA ALA A 100 14.06 39.24 14.24
C ALA A 100 13.07 39.76 13.18
N ASP A 101 12.53 40.97 13.35
CA ASP A 101 11.66 41.61 12.34
C ASP A 101 12.44 41.91 11.05
N THR A 102 13.70 42.30 11.15
CA THR A 102 14.58 42.53 9.99
C THR A 102 14.84 41.23 9.23
N VAL A 103 15.13 40.13 9.93
CA VAL A 103 15.27 38.79 9.32
C VAL A 103 13.95 38.37 8.65
N SER A 104 12.83 38.53 9.33
CA SER A 104 11.49 38.22 8.80
C SER A 104 11.16 39.05 7.55
N ARG A 105 11.45 40.35 7.58
CA ARG A 105 11.27 41.25 6.42
C ARG A 105 12.18 40.89 5.26
N CYS A 106 13.46 40.60 5.51
CA CYS A 106 14.36 40.12 4.47
C CYS A 106 13.83 38.83 3.84
N HIS A 107 13.28 37.92 4.65
CA HIS A 107 12.64 36.70 4.16
C HIS A 107 11.40 36.98 3.32
N SER A 108 10.55 37.92 3.74
CA SER A 108 9.35 38.32 2.97
C SER A 108 9.68 39.03 1.65
N LEU A 109 10.85 39.69 1.56
CA LEU A 109 11.29 40.44 0.39
C LEU A 109 12.14 39.61 -0.58
N LEU A 110 12.73 38.50 -0.12
CA LEU A 110 13.54 37.60 -0.94
C LEU A 110 12.82 37.07 -2.20
N PRO A 111 11.53 36.71 -2.16
CA PRO A 111 10.77 36.29 -3.36
C PRO A 111 10.62 37.38 -4.42
N TYR A 112 10.74 38.66 -4.05
CA TYR A 112 10.53 39.80 -4.94
C TYR A 112 11.85 40.41 -5.47
N ALA A 113 13.00 39.83 -5.11
CA ALA A 113 14.31 40.29 -5.56
C ALA A 113 14.60 39.77 -6.98
N GLY A 114 14.64 40.68 -7.96
CA GLY A 114 14.75 40.33 -9.38
C GLY A 114 16.18 40.07 -9.88
N THR A 115 17.19 40.40 -9.08
CA THR A 115 18.61 40.23 -9.47
C THR A 115 19.43 39.47 -8.44
N GLY A 116 20.43 38.73 -8.91
CA GLY A 116 21.36 38.00 -8.03
C GLY A 116 22.14 38.91 -7.06
N GLN A 117 22.24 40.21 -7.33
CA GLN A 117 22.86 41.18 -6.41
C GLN A 117 21.89 41.59 -5.28
N GLU A 118 20.61 41.79 -5.56
CA GLU A 118 19.59 42.08 -4.55
C GLU A 118 19.43 40.91 -3.58
N ILE A 119 19.43 39.68 -4.10
CA ILE A 119 19.40 38.45 -3.29
C ILE A 119 20.62 38.40 -2.35
N ARG A 120 21.83 38.67 -2.87
CA ARG A 120 23.05 38.71 -2.04
C ARG A 120 22.99 39.77 -0.94
N ASN A 121 22.44 40.94 -1.24
CA ASN A 121 22.29 42.03 -0.28
C ASN A 121 21.29 41.68 0.83
N LEU A 122 20.14 41.09 0.48
CA LEU A 122 19.13 40.64 1.45
C LEU A 122 19.65 39.50 2.34
N ILE A 123 20.40 38.56 1.76
CA ILE A 123 21.06 37.48 2.52
C ILE A 123 22.13 38.05 3.45
N GLY A 124 22.92 39.02 3.00
CA GLY A 124 23.91 39.71 3.83
C GLY A 124 23.24 40.40 5.02
N ALA A 125 22.20 41.19 4.77
CA ALA A 125 21.44 41.87 5.81
C ALA A 125 20.79 40.91 6.83
N ALA A 126 20.25 39.78 6.36
CA ALA A 126 19.68 38.74 7.23
C ALA A 126 20.74 38.07 8.11
N LYS A 127 21.93 37.78 7.56
CA LYS A 127 23.06 37.21 8.31
C LYS A 127 23.57 38.17 9.38
N ASP A 128 23.70 39.45 9.04
CA ASP A 128 24.16 40.47 9.98
C ASP A 128 23.14 40.65 11.12
N ALA A 129 21.84 40.69 10.81
CA ALA A 129 20.77 40.73 11.82
C ALA A 129 20.76 39.48 12.71
N GLN A 130 21.01 38.29 12.15
CA GLN A 130 21.09 37.05 12.92
C GLN A 130 22.32 37.03 13.84
N ALA A 131 23.47 37.52 13.38
CA ALA A 131 24.67 37.67 14.20
C ALA A 131 24.40 38.58 15.42
N ILE A 132 23.71 39.71 15.19
CA ILE A 132 23.30 40.63 16.26
C ILE A 132 22.38 39.93 17.26
N ALA A 133 21.37 39.19 16.80
CA ALA A 133 20.43 38.50 17.69
C ALA A 133 21.08 37.37 18.50
N SER A 134 21.98 36.60 17.88
CA SER A 134 22.70 35.50 18.53
C SER A 134 23.65 35.96 19.63
N GLY A 135 24.18 37.19 19.53
CA GLY A 135 25.01 37.80 20.57
C GLY A 135 24.23 38.29 21.80
N ILE A 136 22.89 38.34 21.74
CA ILE A 136 22.03 38.94 22.77
C ILE A 136 21.39 37.88 23.70
N LEU A 137 21.18 36.63 23.25
CA LEU A 137 20.57 35.56 24.04
C LEU A 137 21.62 34.65 24.74
N PRO A 138 21.41 34.27 26.01
CA PRO A 138 22.19 33.20 26.63
C PRO A 138 21.73 31.84 26.07
N THR A 139 22.70 30.98 25.72
CA THR A 139 22.59 29.79 24.86
C THR A 139 21.70 28.62 25.32
N LYS A 140 20.74 28.83 26.25
CA LYS A 140 19.87 27.76 26.77
C LYS A 140 18.47 28.26 27.18
N THR A 141 17.72 28.89 26.28
CA THR A 141 16.27 29.00 26.44
C THR A 141 15.54 28.43 25.21
N PRO A 142 14.29 27.95 25.33
CA PRO A 142 13.52 27.41 24.21
C PRO A 142 13.33 28.40 23.05
N GLU A 143 13.43 29.71 23.31
CA GLU A 143 13.42 30.74 22.26
C GLU A 143 14.72 30.76 21.42
N ALA A 144 15.82 30.19 21.93
CA ALA A 144 17.07 30.05 21.18
C ALA A 144 17.00 28.96 20.09
N ASP A 145 16.09 27.97 20.23
CA ASP A 145 15.86 26.94 19.20
C ASP A 145 15.10 27.50 17.97
N ILE A 146 14.48 28.68 18.10
CA ILE A 146 13.87 29.42 16.98
C ILE A 146 14.95 30.08 16.09
N MET A 147 16.22 30.11 16.53
CA MET A 147 17.32 30.82 15.85
C MET A 147 18.43 29.95 15.23
N GLN A 148 18.21 28.65 15.05
CA GLN A 148 19.02 27.89 14.10
C GLN A 148 18.46 28.03 12.68
N ILE A 149 18.76 29.16 12.02
CA ILE A 149 18.69 29.18 10.56
C ILE A 149 19.85 28.31 10.08
N ASN A 150 19.50 27.14 9.56
CA ASN A 150 20.40 26.34 8.78
C ASN A 150 20.63 27.13 7.47
N VAL A 151 21.68 27.95 7.41
CA VAL A 151 22.01 28.81 6.25
C VAL A 151 22.39 28.00 4.99
N ARG A 152 22.30 26.67 5.04
CA ARG A 152 22.33 25.79 3.87
C ARG A 152 20.96 25.16 3.50
N GLY A 153 19.91 25.44 4.26
CA GLY A 153 18.62 24.73 4.20
C GLY A 153 17.41 25.55 3.78
N ASP A 154 17.46 26.88 3.88
CA ASP A 154 16.32 27.77 3.59
C ASP A 154 16.69 28.93 2.66
N ILE A 155 17.41 28.61 1.58
CA ILE A 155 17.00 29.17 0.29
C ILE A 155 15.79 28.32 -0.10
N MET A 156 14.63 28.58 0.51
CA MET A 156 13.39 28.30 -0.22
C MET A 156 13.41 29.33 -1.35
N SER A 157 14.06 28.98 -2.46
CA SER A 157 13.48 29.33 -3.73
C SER A 157 12.05 28.79 -3.61
N GLN A 158 11.08 29.66 -3.35
CA GLN A 158 9.76 29.37 -3.86
C GLN A 158 10.00 29.28 -5.36
N ILE A 159 10.12 28.03 -5.82
CA ILE A 159 10.11 27.76 -7.24
C ILE A 159 8.70 28.19 -7.61
N ASP A 160 8.59 29.31 -8.31
CA ASP A 160 7.31 29.77 -8.81
C ASP A 160 6.91 28.79 -9.91
N ILE A 161 5.96 27.91 -9.57
CA ILE A 161 5.55 26.80 -10.41
C ILE A 161 4.21 27.19 -11.03
N SER A 162 4.28 27.66 -12.27
CA SER A 162 3.11 27.79 -13.12
C SER A 162 2.90 26.47 -13.86
N ILE A 163 1.78 25.81 -13.57
CA ILE A 163 1.39 24.54 -14.19
C ILE A 163 0.33 24.89 -15.22
N ASP A 164 0.59 24.60 -16.49
CA ASP A 164 -0.46 24.64 -17.50
C ASP A 164 -1.49 23.53 -17.17
N PRO A 165 -2.76 23.86 -16.87
CA PRO A 165 -3.77 22.85 -16.56
C PRO A 165 -3.92 21.78 -17.66
N ALA A 166 -3.55 22.08 -18.90
CA ALA A 166 -3.63 21.14 -20.02
C ALA A 166 -2.72 19.91 -19.88
N ILE A 167 -1.71 19.95 -19.00
CA ILE A 167 -0.78 18.82 -18.79
C ILE A 167 -1.29 17.81 -17.75
N ILE A 168 -2.42 18.09 -17.10
CA ILE A 168 -3.07 17.23 -16.12
C ILE A 168 -4.47 16.93 -16.65
N ASN A 169 -4.91 15.67 -16.58
CA ASN A 169 -6.30 15.34 -16.95
C ASN A 169 -7.28 16.15 -16.11
N ASN A 170 -8.27 16.77 -16.76
CA ASN A 170 -9.23 17.69 -16.12
C ASN A 170 -9.87 17.12 -14.86
N VAL A 171 -10.12 15.81 -14.82
CA VAL A 171 -10.71 15.11 -13.68
C VAL A 171 -9.89 15.28 -12.39
N TYR A 172 -8.57 15.40 -12.50
CA TYR A 172 -7.63 15.46 -11.38
C TYR A 172 -7.23 16.89 -10.98
N LEU A 173 -7.58 17.91 -11.76
CA LEU A 173 -7.15 19.30 -11.50
C LEU A 173 -7.55 19.79 -10.10
N SER A 174 -8.77 19.49 -9.66
CA SER A 174 -9.25 19.85 -8.31
C SER A 174 -8.50 19.11 -7.19
N HIS A 175 -7.74 18.07 -7.52
CA HIS A 175 -7.00 17.25 -6.57
C HIS A 175 -5.51 17.59 -6.47
N VAL A 176 -5.01 18.53 -7.27
CA VAL A 176 -3.62 19.02 -7.18
C VAL A 176 -3.36 19.61 -5.80
N ASP A 177 -4.28 20.44 -5.32
CA ASP A 177 -4.19 21.13 -4.03
C ASP A 177 -5.06 20.50 -2.93
N ASP A 178 -5.47 19.23 -3.12
CA ASP A 178 -6.30 18.51 -2.14
C ASP A 178 -5.52 18.24 -0.85
N GLU A 179 -6.04 18.72 0.28
CA GLU A 179 -5.43 18.56 1.60
C GLU A 179 -6.16 17.59 2.55
N HIS A 180 -7.18 16.86 2.06
CA HIS A 180 -7.89 15.88 2.90
C HIS A 180 -6.92 14.83 3.47
N ARG A 181 -7.17 14.39 4.71
CA ARG A 181 -6.31 13.44 5.42
C ARG A 181 -6.23 12.11 4.68
N TYR A 182 -7.35 11.58 4.23
CA TYR A 182 -7.45 10.35 3.47
C TYR A 182 -7.88 10.67 2.05
N GLN A 183 -7.11 10.22 1.07
CA GLN A 183 -7.38 10.46 -0.34
C GLN A 183 -7.34 9.15 -1.09
N ILE A 184 -8.43 8.82 -1.77
CA ILE A 184 -8.59 7.56 -2.48
C ILE A 184 -8.79 7.85 -3.96
N PHE A 185 -7.86 7.37 -4.77
CA PHE A 185 -7.92 7.43 -6.22
C PHE A 185 -8.12 6.02 -6.74
N TYR A 186 -9.33 5.68 -7.17
CA TYR A 186 -9.61 4.32 -7.64
C TYR A 186 -10.34 4.33 -8.99
N GLY A 187 -10.47 3.14 -9.58
CA GLY A 187 -11.26 2.92 -10.79
C GLY A 187 -10.47 2.17 -11.85
N GLY A 188 -10.82 2.34 -13.13
CA GLY A 188 -10.32 1.51 -14.23
C GLY A 188 -8.82 1.67 -14.51
N SER A 189 -8.20 0.63 -15.08
CA SER A 189 -6.92 0.68 -15.75
C SER A 189 -6.86 1.84 -16.75
N SER A 190 -5.64 2.34 -16.97
CA SER A 190 -5.38 3.42 -17.93
C SER A 190 -6.11 4.74 -17.67
N SER A 191 -6.75 4.92 -16.51
CA SER A 191 -7.42 6.18 -16.15
C SER A 191 -6.48 7.33 -15.77
N GLY A 192 -5.17 7.06 -15.65
CA GLY A 192 -4.14 8.07 -15.38
C GLY A 192 -3.87 8.34 -13.89
N LYS A 193 -4.37 7.51 -12.97
CA LYS A 193 -4.21 7.67 -11.50
C LYS A 193 -2.75 7.82 -11.08
N SER A 194 -1.93 6.81 -11.38
CA SER A 194 -0.52 6.76 -10.96
C SER A 194 0.30 7.86 -11.62
N TYR A 195 -0.02 8.18 -12.87
CA TYR A 195 0.61 9.27 -13.61
C TYR A 195 0.32 10.63 -12.95
N PHE A 196 -0.94 10.93 -12.65
CA PHE A 196 -1.34 12.14 -11.94
C PHE A 196 -0.70 12.23 -10.54
N LEU A 197 -0.72 11.15 -9.77
CA LEU A 197 -0.12 11.14 -8.43
C LEU A 197 1.39 11.38 -8.47
N ALA A 198 2.09 10.81 -9.47
CA ALA A 198 3.50 11.12 -9.70
C ALA A 198 3.71 12.59 -10.10
N GLN A 199 2.85 13.16 -10.95
CA GLN A 199 2.92 14.58 -11.33
C GLN A 199 2.73 15.49 -10.12
N ARG A 200 1.65 15.28 -9.35
CA ARG A 200 1.35 16.04 -8.13
C ARG A 200 2.47 15.92 -7.10
N LEU A 201 3.01 14.73 -6.91
CA LEU A 201 4.15 14.51 -6.01
C LEU A 201 5.35 15.37 -6.44
N VAL A 202 5.70 15.43 -7.72
CA VAL A 202 6.79 16.30 -8.20
C VAL A 202 6.49 17.78 -7.95
N ILE A 203 5.26 18.22 -8.20
CA ILE A 203 4.80 19.59 -7.92
C ILE A 203 4.97 19.93 -6.42
N ASP A 204 4.49 19.06 -5.54
CA ASP A 204 4.57 19.23 -4.09
C ASP A 204 6.04 19.25 -3.60
N MET A 205 6.89 18.42 -4.20
CA MET A 205 8.33 18.42 -3.92
C MET A 205 9.04 19.69 -4.38
N LEU A 206 8.62 20.29 -5.50
CA LEU A 206 9.16 21.57 -5.99
C LEU A 206 8.66 22.75 -5.13
N ARG A 207 7.38 22.76 -4.73
CA ARG A 207 6.80 23.75 -3.80
C ARG A 207 7.46 23.68 -2.42
N GLY A 208 7.80 22.47 -1.99
CA GLY A 208 8.45 22.19 -0.71
C GLY A 208 7.48 22.07 0.46
N GLY A 209 8.00 21.57 1.59
CA GLY A 209 7.22 21.28 2.79
C GLY A 209 6.79 19.81 2.91
N HIS A 210 7.00 19.01 1.85
CA HIS A 210 6.48 17.66 1.73
C HIS A 210 7.58 16.60 1.77
N ASN A 211 7.49 15.62 2.68
CA ASN A 211 8.19 14.35 2.56
C ASN A 211 7.22 13.23 2.20
N TYR A 212 7.48 12.57 1.09
CA TYR A 212 6.70 11.45 0.59
C TYR A 212 7.30 10.12 1.03
N LEU A 213 6.44 9.21 1.49
CA LEU A 213 6.74 7.79 1.62
C LEU A 213 5.86 7.01 0.64
N CYS A 214 6.48 6.44 -0.38
CA CYS A 214 5.83 5.71 -1.46
C CYS A 214 5.95 4.20 -1.23
N CYS A 215 4.82 3.49 -1.26
CA CYS A 215 4.71 2.10 -0.82
C CYS A 215 4.01 1.22 -1.87
N ARG A 216 4.44 -0.05 -1.95
CA ARG A 216 3.67 -1.18 -2.51
C ARG A 216 3.80 -2.37 -1.58
N LYS A 217 2.97 -3.42 -1.72
CA LYS A 217 3.06 -4.60 -0.85
C LYS A 217 4.45 -5.23 -0.85
N VAL A 218 5.09 -5.40 -2.02
CA VAL A 218 6.40 -6.07 -2.12
C VAL A 218 7.51 -5.12 -2.56
N ALA A 219 8.58 -4.98 -1.77
CA ALA A 219 9.69 -4.04 -2.01
C ALA A 219 10.31 -4.15 -3.41
N ARG A 220 10.45 -5.38 -3.94
CA ARG A 220 11.04 -5.63 -5.27
C ARG A 220 10.25 -4.98 -6.42
N THR A 221 8.95 -4.75 -6.22
CA THR A 221 8.06 -4.17 -7.24
C THR A 221 8.14 -2.64 -7.27
N VAL A 222 8.51 -2.02 -6.14
CA VAL A 222 8.57 -0.55 -5.97
C VAL A 222 9.54 0.09 -6.96
N ARG A 223 10.72 -0.53 -7.17
CA ARG A 223 11.74 0.00 -8.07
C ARG A 223 11.31 -0.02 -9.54
N LYS A 224 10.57 -1.03 -9.98
CA LYS A 224 10.13 -1.16 -11.37
C LYS A 224 8.84 -0.38 -11.68
N SER A 225 8.10 0.03 -10.65
CA SER A 225 6.83 0.75 -10.76
C SER A 225 6.98 2.21 -10.31
N LEU A 226 6.69 2.51 -9.04
CA LEU A 226 6.64 3.86 -8.46
C LEU A 226 7.91 4.67 -8.71
N TRP A 227 9.09 4.07 -8.52
CA TRP A 227 10.36 4.76 -8.79
C TRP A 227 10.43 5.23 -10.25
N ASN A 228 10.14 4.33 -11.20
CA ASN A 228 10.17 4.66 -12.62
C ASN A 228 9.11 5.71 -12.98
N GLU A 229 7.91 5.62 -12.41
CA GLU A 229 6.83 6.56 -12.69
C GLU A 229 7.17 7.97 -12.20
N ILE A 230 7.75 8.09 -11.01
CA ILE A 230 8.23 9.38 -10.48
C ILE A 230 9.40 9.92 -11.31
N GLN A 231 10.33 9.06 -11.76
CA GLN A 231 11.41 9.49 -12.67
C GLN A 231 10.87 9.99 -14.02
N LYS A 232 9.84 9.34 -14.57
CA LYS A 232 9.15 9.83 -15.78
C LYS A 232 8.51 11.19 -15.53
N ALA A 233 7.83 11.39 -14.39
CA ALA A 233 7.24 12.69 -14.04
C ALA A 233 8.31 13.79 -13.90
N LEU A 234 9.44 13.49 -13.26
CA LEU A 234 10.60 14.40 -13.18
C LEU A 234 11.13 14.78 -14.57
N SER A 235 11.22 13.80 -15.47
CA SER A 235 11.65 14.01 -16.86
C SER A 235 10.62 14.79 -17.67
N PHE A 236 9.33 14.51 -17.47
CA PHE A 236 8.21 15.19 -18.13
C PHE A 236 8.21 16.68 -17.81
N PHE A 237 8.37 17.05 -16.54
CA PHE A 237 8.54 18.44 -16.13
C PHE A 237 9.93 19.02 -16.45
N ASN A 238 10.85 18.22 -17.00
CA ASN A 238 12.24 18.58 -17.28
C ASN A 238 13.00 19.11 -16.05
N VAL A 239 12.67 18.60 -14.86
CA VAL A 239 13.27 19.03 -13.58
C VAL A 239 14.20 17.98 -12.98
N SER A 240 14.43 16.84 -13.62
CA SER A 240 15.29 15.76 -13.09
C SER A 240 16.66 16.25 -12.60
N HIS A 241 17.24 17.26 -13.27
CA HIS A 241 18.52 17.87 -12.91
C HIS A 241 18.52 18.62 -11.56
N LEU A 242 17.34 18.97 -11.04
CA LEU A 242 17.17 19.61 -9.72
C LEU A 242 17.10 18.59 -8.58
N PHE A 243 16.88 17.31 -8.90
CA PHE A 243 16.70 16.24 -7.92
C PHE A 243 17.95 15.36 -7.82
N LYS A 244 18.23 14.88 -6.61
CA LYS A 244 19.28 13.89 -6.35
C LYS A 244 18.66 12.53 -6.10
N SER A 245 18.75 11.65 -7.08
CA SER A 245 18.22 10.28 -6.99
C SER A 245 19.31 9.29 -6.57
N ASN A 246 19.12 8.64 -5.42
CA ASN A 246 19.92 7.51 -4.98
C ASN A 246 19.10 6.22 -5.14
N ALA A 247 19.32 5.51 -6.24
CA ALA A 247 18.56 4.31 -6.55
C ALA A 247 18.91 3.14 -5.63
N SER A 248 20.10 3.09 -5.03
CA SER A 248 20.49 2.00 -4.12
C SER A 248 19.78 2.10 -2.78
N GLU A 249 19.68 3.31 -2.24
CA GLU A 249 18.96 3.60 -0.99
C GLU A 249 17.45 3.78 -1.22
N LEU A 250 17.01 3.84 -2.48
CA LEU A 250 15.65 4.19 -2.90
C LEU A 250 15.17 5.49 -2.23
N VAL A 251 15.96 6.55 -2.44
CA VAL A 251 15.65 7.91 -1.97
C VAL A 251 15.82 8.90 -3.11
N ILE A 252 14.89 9.84 -3.25
CA ILE A 252 15.01 10.99 -4.13
C ILE A 252 14.92 12.25 -3.28
N THR A 253 15.94 13.11 -3.34
CA THR A 253 15.97 14.38 -2.60
C THR A 253 15.70 15.55 -3.56
N GLY A 254 14.70 16.37 -3.24
CA GLY A 254 14.34 17.56 -3.99
C GLY A 254 15.30 18.74 -3.79
N PRO A 255 15.18 19.80 -4.60
CA PRO A 255 16.09 20.97 -4.57
C PRO A 255 16.10 21.73 -3.24
N ASN A 256 15.02 21.61 -2.46
CA ASN A 256 14.77 22.24 -1.16
C ASN A 256 15.06 21.30 0.04
N GLY A 257 15.66 20.13 -0.23
CA GLY A 257 16.11 19.16 0.78
C GLY A 257 15.03 18.22 1.33
N TRP A 258 13.78 18.35 0.88
CA TRP A 258 12.73 17.39 1.20
C TRP A 258 12.90 16.09 0.41
N GLN A 259 12.36 14.97 0.90
CA GLN A 259 12.67 13.64 0.39
C GLN A 259 11.44 12.82 -0.01
N ILE A 260 11.63 12.02 -1.05
CA ILE A 260 10.76 10.92 -1.47
C ILE A 260 11.48 9.64 -1.07
N LEU A 261 10.86 8.88 -0.19
CA LEU A 261 11.34 7.61 0.34
C LEU A 261 10.46 6.48 -0.22
N PHE A 262 11.04 5.31 -0.41
CA PHE A 262 10.33 4.16 -0.99
C PHE A 262 10.49 2.93 -0.10
N VAL A 263 9.41 2.19 0.12
CA VAL A 263 9.44 0.99 0.97
C VAL A 263 8.44 -0.07 0.48
N GLY A 264 8.77 -1.34 0.68
CA GLY A 264 7.80 -2.43 0.56
C GLY A 264 7.14 -2.72 1.92
N LEU A 265 5.87 -3.09 1.91
CA LEU A 265 5.13 -3.43 3.13
C LEU A 265 5.41 -4.87 3.61
N ASP A 266 6.17 -5.65 2.84
CA ASP A 266 6.66 -6.99 3.16
C ASP A 266 7.71 -7.02 4.28
N ASP A 267 8.29 -5.88 4.65
CA ASP A 267 9.25 -5.75 5.75
C ASP A 267 8.79 -4.70 6.78
N VAL A 268 8.08 -5.18 7.80
CA VAL A 268 7.48 -4.35 8.85
C VAL A 268 8.53 -3.55 9.63
N GLU A 269 9.73 -4.08 9.86
CA GLU A 269 10.78 -3.40 10.62
C GLU A 269 11.38 -2.22 9.84
N LYS A 270 11.51 -2.34 8.51
CA LYS A 270 11.88 -1.22 7.65
C LYS A 270 10.83 -0.10 7.67
N VAL A 271 9.54 -0.45 7.61
CA VAL A 271 8.45 0.54 7.72
C VAL A 271 8.48 1.24 9.08
N LYS A 272 8.92 0.57 10.14
CA LYS A 272 8.99 1.16 11.48
C LYS A 272 10.14 2.16 11.68
N SER A 273 11.23 2.00 10.94
CA SER A 273 12.46 2.78 11.11
C SER A 273 12.63 3.89 10.08
N ILE A 274 11.80 3.92 9.03
CA ILE A 274 11.89 4.92 7.97
C ILE A 274 11.59 6.34 8.48
N SER A 275 12.50 7.27 8.19
CA SER A 275 12.37 8.68 8.52
C SER A 275 13.15 9.52 7.49
N PRO A 276 12.60 10.66 7.05
CA PRO A 276 13.32 11.58 6.18
C PRO A 276 14.45 12.29 6.95
N ALA A 277 15.45 12.79 6.21
CA ALA A 277 16.57 13.54 6.75
C ALA A 277 16.17 14.95 7.23
N LYS A 278 15.15 15.56 6.62
CA LYS A 278 14.61 16.88 6.96
C LYS A 278 13.13 16.73 7.34
N GLY A 279 12.73 17.22 8.52
CA GLY A 279 11.32 17.24 8.94
C GLY A 279 10.73 15.86 9.23
N VAL A 280 9.41 15.71 9.02
CA VAL A 280 8.65 14.48 9.28
C VAL A 280 7.98 13.99 8.00
N ILE A 281 7.51 12.74 7.98
CA ILE A 281 6.68 12.21 6.88
C ILE A 281 5.37 13.00 6.86
N THR A 282 5.07 13.60 5.73
CA THR A 282 3.85 14.39 5.52
C THR A 282 2.87 13.65 4.64
N ASP A 283 3.38 12.89 3.67
CA ASP A 283 2.59 12.24 2.65
C ASP A 283 2.95 10.77 2.58
N ILE A 284 1.95 9.89 2.61
CA ILE A 284 2.14 8.47 2.32
C ILE A 284 1.30 8.15 1.09
N TRP A 285 1.93 7.56 0.08
CA TRP A 285 1.24 7.05 -1.10
C TRP A 285 1.39 5.53 -1.14
N VAL A 286 0.27 4.81 -1.03
CA VAL A 286 0.19 3.36 -1.19
C VAL A 286 -0.41 3.06 -2.57
N GLU A 287 0.43 2.52 -3.45
CA GLU A 287 0.07 2.08 -4.78
C GLU A 287 -0.34 0.60 -4.77
N GLU A 288 -1.37 0.25 -5.55
CA GLU A 288 -2.06 -1.04 -5.46
C GLU A 288 -2.46 -1.38 -4.04
N ALA A 289 -3.16 -0.45 -3.37
CA ALA A 289 -3.57 -0.61 -1.98
C ALA A 289 -4.45 -1.86 -1.73
N THR A 290 -5.03 -2.46 -2.77
CA THR A 290 -5.73 -3.75 -2.72
C THR A 290 -4.81 -4.93 -2.40
N GLU A 291 -3.50 -4.84 -2.67
CA GLU A 291 -2.51 -5.85 -2.26
C GLU A 291 -2.07 -5.70 -0.78
N ALA A 292 -2.40 -4.57 -0.15
CA ALA A 292 -2.01 -4.28 1.23
C ALA A 292 -3.02 -4.85 2.23
N GLU A 293 -2.54 -5.18 3.42
CA GLU A 293 -3.42 -5.55 4.52
C GLU A 293 -3.88 -4.32 5.30
N TYR A 294 -5.03 -4.45 5.97
CA TYR A 294 -5.54 -3.38 6.84
C TYR A 294 -4.57 -3.01 7.98
N SER A 295 -3.82 -4.00 8.48
CA SER A 295 -2.76 -3.83 9.47
C SER A 295 -1.62 -2.93 8.94
N ASP A 296 -1.23 -3.08 7.68
CA ASP A 296 -0.18 -2.29 7.03
C ASP A 296 -0.59 -0.81 6.99
N ILE A 297 -1.82 -0.53 6.54
CA ILE A 297 -2.33 0.84 6.45
C ILE A 297 -2.42 1.50 7.82
N LYS A 298 -2.87 0.77 8.86
CA LYS A 298 -2.87 1.28 10.24
C LYS A 298 -1.47 1.60 10.75
N GLN A 299 -0.45 0.84 10.35
CA GLN A 299 0.93 1.12 10.73
C GLN A 299 1.47 2.36 10.02
N LEU A 300 1.17 2.52 8.74
CA LEU A 300 1.52 3.70 7.95
C LEU A 300 0.86 4.97 8.49
N ASP A 301 -0.43 4.91 8.81
CA ASP A 301 -1.16 6.08 9.34
C ASP A 301 -0.54 6.60 10.66
N LYS A 302 -0.06 5.70 11.53
CA LYS A 302 0.70 6.04 12.75
C LYS A 302 2.05 6.71 12.47
N ARG A 303 2.59 6.64 11.24
CA ARG A 303 3.84 7.32 10.83
C ARG A 303 3.63 8.77 10.48
N LEU A 304 2.41 9.15 10.10
CA LEU A 304 2.03 10.54 9.83
C LEU A 304 1.86 11.32 11.14
N ARG A 305 2.95 11.51 11.89
CA ARG A 305 3.02 12.17 13.21
C ARG A 305 4.10 13.26 13.24
N GLY A 306 4.14 14.05 14.32
CA GLY A 306 5.09 15.16 14.51
C GLY A 306 4.63 16.49 13.92
N GLN A 307 5.40 17.56 14.12
CA GLN A 307 5.05 18.90 13.62
C GLN A 307 5.40 19.00 12.12
N SER A 308 4.47 19.55 11.34
CA SER A 308 4.59 19.71 9.88
C SER A 308 4.05 21.07 9.47
N VAL A 309 4.65 21.66 8.42
CA VAL A 309 4.20 22.93 7.83
C VAL A 309 3.05 22.75 6.83
N VAL A 310 2.83 21.52 6.36
CA VAL A 310 1.71 21.12 5.48
C VAL A 310 0.82 20.09 6.18
N LYS A 311 -0.43 19.96 5.73
CA LYS A 311 -1.33 18.91 6.21
C LYS A 311 -0.78 17.53 5.83
N LYS A 312 -0.97 16.57 6.72
CA LYS A 312 -0.45 15.22 6.53
C LYS A 312 -1.50 14.32 5.88
N ARG A 313 -1.14 13.64 4.79
CA ARG A 313 -2.06 12.92 3.90
C ARG A 313 -1.67 11.45 3.74
N LEU A 314 -2.67 10.58 3.70
CA LEU A 314 -2.58 9.18 3.32
C LEU A 314 -3.35 8.99 2.01
N ILE A 315 -2.63 8.65 0.96
CA ILE A 315 -3.10 8.53 -0.42
C ILE A 315 -3.11 7.05 -0.79
N LEU A 316 -4.26 6.54 -1.20
CA LEU A 316 -4.46 5.15 -1.63
C LEU A 316 -4.86 5.17 -3.11
N SER A 317 -4.13 4.44 -3.95
CA SER A 317 -4.48 4.21 -5.34
C SER A 317 -4.57 2.73 -5.65
N PHE A 318 -5.64 2.33 -6.35
CA PHE A 318 -5.89 0.93 -6.70
C PHE A 318 -6.95 0.79 -7.77
N ASN A 319 -6.96 -0.36 -8.44
CA ASN A 319 -8.12 -0.83 -9.18
C ASN A 319 -9.06 -1.59 -8.21
N PRO A 320 -10.38 -1.38 -8.29
CA PRO A 320 -11.31 -2.00 -7.35
C PRO A 320 -11.32 -3.53 -7.51
N ILE A 321 -11.59 -4.22 -6.40
CA ILE A 321 -11.80 -5.67 -6.38
C ILE A 321 -13.24 -5.95 -5.97
N TYR A 322 -13.48 -6.71 -4.91
CA TYR A 322 -14.80 -7.01 -4.38
C TYR A 322 -15.20 -6.11 -3.21
N GLN A 323 -16.51 -5.91 -3.01
CA GLN A 323 -17.04 -5.04 -1.95
C GLN A 323 -16.80 -5.57 -0.52
N GLN A 324 -16.52 -6.87 -0.33
CA GLN A 324 -16.14 -7.42 0.98
C GLN A 324 -14.71 -7.07 1.39
N HIS A 325 -13.91 -6.49 0.48
CA HIS A 325 -12.55 -6.09 0.80
C HIS A 325 -12.52 -5.01 1.87
N TRP A 326 -11.51 -5.05 2.74
CA TRP A 326 -11.42 -4.13 3.88
C TRP A 326 -11.38 -2.66 3.45
N LEU A 327 -10.83 -2.34 2.27
CA LEU A 327 -10.86 -0.97 1.71
C LEU A 327 -12.29 -0.46 1.54
N TYR A 328 -13.16 -1.27 0.95
CA TYR A 328 -14.56 -0.93 0.74
C TYR A 328 -15.28 -0.76 2.08
N GLN A 329 -15.12 -1.74 2.97
CA GLN A 329 -15.75 -1.72 4.28
C GLN A 329 -15.30 -0.53 5.14
N GLN A 330 -14.05 -0.10 5.01
CA GLN A 330 -13.46 0.97 5.81
C GLN A 330 -13.78 2.37 5.29
N TYR A 331 -13.82 2.57 3.97
CA TYR A 331 -13.87 3.90 3.36
C TYR A 331 -15.10 4.15 2.48
N PHE A 332 -15.81 3.12 2.04
CA PHE A 332 -16.92 3.24 1.07
C PHE A 332 -18.27 2.89 1.71
N ALA A 333 -18.30 1.94 2.64
CA ALA A 333 -19.53 1.50 3.30
C ALA A 333 -20.25 2.66 4.00
N GLY A 334 -21.49 2.94 3.60
CA GLY A 334 -22.33 4.01 4.15
C GLY A 334 -22.15 5.39 3.50
N HIS A 335 -21.16 5.55 2.61
CA HIS A 335 -20.82 6.83 1.96
C HIS A 335 -20.86 6.78 0.43
N TRP A 336 -20.75 5.59 -0.15
CA TRP A 336 -20.57 5.39 -1.58
C TRP A 336 -21.77 4.70 -2.24
N ALA A 337 -22.27 5.26 -3.33
CA ALA A 337 -23.27 4.62 -4.20
C ALA A 337 -22.61 4.14 -5.52
N ASP A 338 -23.18 3.13 -6.17
CA ASP A 338 -22.55 2.49 -7.35
C ASP A 338 -22.35 3.46 -8.54
N ASP A 339 -23.20 4.47 -8.67
CA ASP A 339 -23.15 5.53 -9.67
C ASP A 339 -22.28 6.74 -9.24
N SER A 340 -21.77 6.73 -8.01
CA SER A 340 -20.91 7.79 -7.50
C SER A 340 -19.58 7.80 -8.25
N THR A 341 -19.14 9.00 -8.62
CA THR A 341 -17.81 9.23 -9.20
C THR A 341 -16.89 9.98 -8.24
N ARG A 342 -17.47 10.68 -7.26
CA ARG A 342 -16.75 11.49 -6.27
C ARG A 342 -17.48 11.46 -4.93
N TYR A 343 -16.71 11.48 -3.86
CA TYR A 343 -17.19 11.71 -2.49
C TYR A 343 -16.16 12.56 -1.75
N ALA A 344 -16.60 13.52 -0.95
CA ALA A 344 -15.73 14.28 -0.08
C ALA A 344 -16.45 14.69 1.21
N ASP A 345 -15.75 14.55 2.33
CA ASP A 345 -16.10 15.14 3.63
C ASP A 345 -14.87 15.82 4.24
N ASP A 346 -14.95 16.31 5.48
CA ASP A 346 -13.85 17.05 6.14
C ASP A 346 -12.51 16.29 6.18
N THR A 347 -12.51 14.97 6.07
CA THR A 347 -11.35 14.11 6.25
C THR A 347 -11.03 13.19 5.09
N LEU A 348 -12.03 12.78 4.31
CA LEU A 348 -11.96 11.76 3.28
C LEU A 348 -12.34 12.35 1.92
N SER A 349 -11.49 12.13 0.93
CA SER A 349 -11.71 12.46 -0.48
C SER A 349 -11.60 11.17 -1.29
N ILE A 350 -12.59 10.86 -2.11
CA ILE A 350 -12.62 9.67 -2.97
C ILE A 350 -12.94 10.13 -4.39
N LEU A 351 -12.10 9.72 -5.34
CA LEU A 351 -12.28 9.95 -6.76
C LEU A 351 -12.23 8.60 -7.51
N LYS A 352 -13.32 8.30 -8.22
CA LYS A 352 -13.40 7.21 -9.21
C LYS A 352 -13.03 7.78 -10.58
N THR A 353 -12.14 7.11 -11.30
CA THR A 353 -11.75 7.47 -12.66
C THR A 353 -11.72 6.26 -13.59
N THR A 354 -11.92 6.49 -14.86
CA THR A 354 -11.93 5.49 -15.94
C THR A 354 -11.04 5.95 -17.08
N TYR A 355 -10.82 5.10 -18.08
CA TYR A 355 -10.07 5.47 -19.28
C TYR A 355 -10.65 6.71 -19.99
N LYS A 356 -11.97 6.95 -19.86
CA LYS A 356 -12.66 8.10 -20.44
C LYS A 356 -12.23 9.44 -19.85
N ASP A 357 -11.66 9.41 -18.64
CA ASP A 357 -11.14 10.60 -17.98
C ASP A 357 -9.69 10.92 -18.39
N ASN A 358 -9.05 10.03 -19.15
CA ASN A 358 -7.66 10.16 -19.59
C ASN A 358 -7.58 10.65 -21.03
N GLY A 359 -7.37 11.95 -21.21
CA GLY A 359 -7.24 12.59 -22.52
C GLY A 359 -5.90 12.32 -23.24
N PHE A 360 -4.99 11.58 -22.61
CA PHE A 360 -3.68 11.24 -23.18
C PHE A 360 -3.60 9.82 -23.78
N LEU A 361 -4.71 9.06 -23.76
CA LEU A 361 -4.78 7.76 -24.40
C LEU A 361 -4.88 7.89 -25.92
N MET A 362 -4.24 6.97 -26.64
CA MET A 362 -4.40 6.84 -28.07
C MET A 362 -5.71 6.09 -28.39
N GLU A 363 -6.21 6.23 -29.62
CA GLU A 363 -7.42 5.52 -30.05
C GLU A 363 -7.27 4.00 -29.89
N ASP A 364 -6.09 3.44 -30.15
CA ASP A 364 -5.82 2.00 -29.98
C ASP A 364 -5.89 1.57 -28.50
N ASP A 365 -5.44 2.41 -27.56
CA ASP A 365 -5.52 2.13 -26.11
C ASP A 365 -6.99 2.10 -25.65
N ILE A 366 -7.80 3.03 -26.18
CA ILE A 366 -9.24 3.11 -25.91
C ILE A 366 -9.94 1.90 -26.51
N HIS A 367 -9.66 1.56 -27.76
CA HIS A 367 -10.23 0.40 -28.44
C HIS A 367 -9.89 -0.90 -27.70
N ALA A 368 -8.65 -1.09 -27.25
CA ALA A 368 -8.29 -2.28 -26.48
C ALA A 368 -9.18 -2.45 -25.23
N LEU A 369 -9.42 -1.36 -24.48
CA LEU A 369 -10.28 -1.38 -23.30
C LEU A 369 -11.77 -1.54 -23.63
N GLU A 370 -12.24 -0.95 -24.73
CA GLU A 370 -13.63 -1.06 -25.18
C GLU A 370 -13.95 -2.40 -25.85
N SER A 371 -12.93 -3.07 -26.38
CA SER A 371 -13.03 -4.40 -27.00
C SER A 371 -12.92 -5.54 -25.98
N GLU A 372 -12.73 -5.24 -24.69
CA GLU A 372 -12.69 -6.23 -23.62
C GLU A 372 -14.01 -7.04 -23.60
N SER A 373 -13.89 -8.33 -23.87
CA SER A 373 -15.02 -9.21 -24.12
C SER A 373 -15.60 -9.79 -22.83
N ASP A 374 -14.80 -9.89 -21.75
CA ASP A 374 -15.29 -10.33 -20.45
C ASP A 374 -16.00 -9.16 -19.75
N PRO A 375 -17.33 -9.27 -19.49
CA PRO A 375 -18.10 -8.19 -18.86
C PRO A 375 -17.59 -7.81 -17.46
N TYR A 376 -16.97 -8.74 -16.74
CA TYR A 376 -16.35 -8.47 -15.44
C TYR A 376 -15.07 -7.65 -15.62
N TRP A 377 -14.17 -8.06 -16.54
CA TRP A 377 -12.94 -7.31 -16.79
C TRP A 377 -13.25 -5.91 -17.32
N TYR A 378 -14.21 -5.78 -18.23
CA TYR A 378 -14.68 -4.47 -18.69
C TYR A 378 -15.25 -3.64 -17.55
N SER A 379 -16.14 -4.21 -16.72
CA SER A 379 -16.75 -3.48 -15.60
C SER A 379 -15.73 -3.03 -14.56
N VAL A 380 -14.76 -3.88 -14.21
CA VAL A 380 -13.78 -3.59 -13.15
C VAL A 380 -12.61 -2.78 -13.69
N TYR A 381 -11.97 -3.22 -14.77
CA TYR A 381 -10.74 -2.64 -15.28
C TYR A 381 -10.96 -1.55 -16.33
N ALA A 382 -12.06 -1.52 -17.07
CA ALA A 382 -12.36 -0.35 -17.92
C ALA A 382 -13.21 0.69 -17.17
N LEU A 383 -14.31 0.26 -16.55
CA LEU A 383 -15.28 1.16 -15.92
C LEU A 383 -15.00 1.44 -14.43
N GLY A 384 -14.06 0.72 -13.80
CA GLY A 384 -13.70 0.98 -12.41
C GLY A 384 -14.80 0.67 -11.41
N ASN A 385 -15.75 -0.20 -11.75
CA ASN A 385 -16.81 -0.60 -10.83
C ASN A 385 -16.27 -1.61 -9.82
N TRP A 386 -16.82 -1.58 -8.60
CA TRP A 386 -16.58 -2.66 -7.65
C TRP A 386 -17.17 -3.96 -8.21
N GLY A 387 -16.38 -5.02 -8.22
CA GLY A 387 -16.82 -6.35 -8.60
C GLY A 387 -17.94 -6.81 -7.67
N ILE A 388 -19.12 -7.04 -8.25
CA ILE A 388 -20.21 -7.75 -7.56
C ILE A 388 -19.93 -9.25 -7.73
N LEU A 389 -19.78 -10.00 -6.64
CA LEU A 389 -19.71 -11.47 -6.68
C LEU A 389 -21.10 -12.05 -7.04
N GLY A 390 -21.61 -11.76 -8.23
CA GLY A 390 -22.92 -12.28 -8.67
C GLY A 390 -22.91 -13.77 -9.01
N HIS A 391 -21.75 -14.29 -9.45
CA HIS A 391 -21.67 -15.64 -10.02
C HIS A 391 -20.56 -16.53 -9.42
N ALA A 392 -19.64 -15.99 -8.63
CA ALA A 392 -18.61 -16.81 -7.97
C ALA A 392 -19.26 -17.84 -7.03
N ILE A 393 -18.71 -19.06 -6.98
CA ILE A 393 -19.30 -20.18 -6.23
C ILE A 393 -18.93 -20.11 -4.74
N PHE A 394 -17.68 -19.73 -4.44
CA PHE A 394 -17.15 -19.71 -3.08
C PHE A 394 -16.93 -18.26 -2.61
N HIS A 395 -17.62 -17.89 -1.53
CA HIS A 395 -17.52 -16.56 -0.90
C HIS A 395 -16.91 -16.60 0.51
N ASN A 396 -16.66 -17.81 1.00
CA ASN A 396 -16.38 -18.15 2.38
C ASN A 396 -14.89 -18.47 2.61
N TRP A 397 -14.01 -17.86 1.83
CA TRP A 397 -12.57 -18.04 1.90
C TRP A 397 -11.83 -16.73 2.22
N THR A 398 -10.66 -16.86 2.84
CA THR A 398 -9.75 -15.76 3.20
C THR A 398 -8.30 -16.24 3.02
N THR A 399 -7.35 -15.32 2.92
CA THR A 399 -5.92 -15.65 2.89
C THR A 399 -5.26 -15.35 4.25
N SER A 400 -4.32 -16.18 4.67
CA SER A 400 -3.46 -15.96 5.84
C SER A 400 -2.06 -16.51 5.59
N ASP A 401 -1.05 -15.99 6.27
CA ASP A 401 0.25 -16.67 6.34
C ASP A 401 0.14 -17.89 7.26
N LEU A 402 0.33 -19.10 6.71
CA LEU A 402 0.29 -20.37 7.44
C LEU A 402 1.67 -21.05 7.49
N SER A 403 2.75 -20.35 7.09
CA SER A 403 4.09 -20.91 7.00
C SER A 403 4.61 -21.47 8.33
N ASP A 404 4.37 -20.77 9.44
CA ASP A 404 4.75 -21.19 10.80
C ASP A 404 3.66 -22.01 11.51
N THR A 405 2.54 -22.31 10.86
CA THR A 405 1.40 -23.02 11.47
C THR A 405 1.46 -24.50 11.15
N GLU A 406 1.80 -25.33 12.14
CA GLU A 406 1.70 -26.78 12.03
C GLU A 406 0.39 -27.30 12.61
N PHE A 407 -0.24 -28.24 11.92
CA PHE A 407 -1.48 -28.88 12.34
C PHE A 407 -1.23 -30.35 12.73
N ASP A 408 -2.11 -30.87 13.59
CA ASP A 408 -2.00 -32.24 14.12
C ASP A 408 -2.29 -33.33 13.08
N SER A 409 -2.98 -32.97 11.98
CA SER A 409 -3.36 -33.90 10.92
C SER A 409 -3.50 -33.21 9.57
N TYR A 410 -3.17 -33.94 8.50
CA TYR A 410 -3.31 -33.45 7.14
C TYR A 410 -4.02 -34.48 6.26
N VAL A 411 -4.83 -33.99 5.33
CA VAL A 411 -5.48 -34.79 4.28
C VAL A 411 -4.98 -34.28 2.93
N TYR A 412 -4.63 -35.22 2.05
CA TYR A 412 -4.10 -34.90 0.74
C TYR A 412 -5.10 -35.24 -0.36
N GLY A 413 -5.30 -34.31 -1.28
CA GLY A 413 -6.06 -34.53 -2.51
C GLY A 413 -5.12 -34.55 -3.70
N LEU A 414 -5.37 -35.44 -4.64
CA LEU A 414 -4.60 -35.54 -5.86
C LEU A 414 -5.53 -35.62 -7.06
N ASP A 415 -5.37 -34.71 -8.01
CA ASP A 415 -6.01 -34.77 -9.32
C ASP A 415 -4.96 -35.14 -10.37
N TRP A 416 -5.28 -36.13 -11.19
CA TRP A 416 -4.30 -36.67 -12.15
C TRP A 416 -4.17 -35.73 -13.33
N GLY A 417 -2.93 -35.36 -13.61
CA GLY A 417 -2.54 -34.61 -14.79
C GLY A 417 -1.13 -35.02 -15.21
N PHE A 418 -0.71 -34.67 -16.41
CA PHE A 418 0.62 -35.04 -16.88
C PHE A 418 1.35 -33.94 -17.62
N SER A 419 0.71 -33.17 -18.49
CA SER A 419 1.40 -32.13 -19.27
C SER A 419 0.83 -30.75 -18.96
N ASN A 420 -0.17 -30.30 -19.72
CA ASN A 420 -0.76 -28.99 -19.49
C ASN A 420 -1.59 -28.99 -18.22
N ASP A 421 -2.48 -29.97 -18.01
CA ASP A 421 -3.05 -30.25 -16.68
C ASP A 421 -1.93 -30.86 -15.83
N PRO A 422 -1.35 -30.12 -14.88
CA PRO A 422 -0.41 -30.69 -13.94
C PRO A 422 -1.13 -31.74 -13.09
N THR A 423 -0.40 -32.75 -12.61
CA THR A 423 -0.89 -33.46 -11.43
C THR A 423 -0.95 -32.44 -10.30
N ALA A 424 -2.16 -32.14 -9.82
CA ALA A 424 -2.37 -31.19 -8.75
C ALA A 424 -2.44 -31.97 -7.43
N ILE A 425 -1.53 -31.67 -6.50
CA ILE A 425 -1.61 -32.16 -5.13
C ILE A 425 -1.88 -31.01 -4.18
N VAL A 426 -2.83 -31.23 -3.27
CA VAL A 426 -3.19 -30.25 -2.24
C VAL A 426 -3.09 -30.88 -0.86
N GLN A 427 -2.58 -30.11 0.10
CA GLN A 427 -2.52 -30.48 1.51
C GLN A 427 -3.51 -29.61 2.29
N LEU A 428 -4.44 -30.27 2.99
CA LEU A 428 -5.50 -29.64 3.75
C LEU A 428 -5.44 -30.03 5.22
N HIS A 429 -5.85 -29.13 6.10
CA HIS A 429 -6.23 -29.44 7.47
C HIS A 429 -7.66 -28.95 7.72
N TYR A 430 -8.47 -29.73 8.43
CA TYR A 430 -9.84 -29.34 8.76
C TYR A 430 -10.07 -29.35 10.28
N GLU A 431 -10.24 -28.15 10.83
CA GLU A 431 -10.54 -27.94 12.24
C GLU A 431 -12.05 -28.04 12.46
N ARG A 432 -12.51 -29.23 12.88
CA ARG A 432 -13.93 -29.54 13.08
C ARG A 432 -14.61 -28.61 14.08
N ARG A 433 -13.93 -28.19 15.15
CA ARG A 433 -14.55 -27.35 16.20
C ARG A 433 -14.96 -25.98 15.66
N THR A 434 -14.18 -25.44 14.72
CA THR A 434 -14.41 -24.10 14.15
C THR A 434 -14.98 -24.15 12.74
N HIS A 435 -15.17 -25.36 12.18
CA HIS A 435 -15.55 -25.56 10.78
C HIS A 435 -14.59 -24.85 9.81
N THR A 436 -13.30 -24.83 10.14
CA THR A 436 -12.28 -24.13 9.35
C THR A 436 -11.43 -25.10 8.54
N LEU A 437 -11.46 -24.95 7.22
CA LEU A 437 -10.59 -25.66 6.28
C LEU A 437 -9.38 -24.80 5.95
N TYR A 438 -8.19 -25.28 6.29
CA TYR A 438 -6.92 -24.66 5.97
C TYR A 438 -6.30 -25.34 4.75
N ILE A 439 -5.88 -24.56 3.75
CA ILE A 439 -5.15 -25.02 2.56
C ILE A 439 -3.71 -24.53 2.70
N LYS A 440 -2.77 -25.43 3.01
CA LYS A 440 -1.38 -25.07 3.32
C LYS A 440 -0.43 -25.28 2.14
N LEU A 441 -0.75 -26.23 1.25
CA LEU A 441 0.03 -26.52 0.05
C LEU A 441 -0.90 -26.81 -1.12
N ALA A 442 -0.54 -26.27 -2.28
CA ALA A 442 -1.10 -26.61 -3.57
C ALA A 442 0.05 -26.61 -4.59
N GLU A 443 0.46 -27.80 -5.02
CA GLU A 443 1.53 -28.00 -5.99
C GLU A 443 1.00 -28.58 -7.28
N TYR A 444 1.56 -28.11 -8.38
CA TYR A 444 1.16 -28.44 -9.75
C TYR A 444 2.36 -29.07 -10.46
N LEU A 445 2.35 -30.40 -10.58
CA LEU A 445 3.45 -31.21 -11.11
C LEU A 445 3.28 -31.43 -12.63
N HIS A 446 4.02 -30.65 -13.42
CA HIS A 446 4.02 -30.72 -14.90
C HIS A 446 5.06 -31.69 -15.45
N GLY A 447 4.63 -32.66 -16.24
CA GLY A 447 5.48 -33.65 -16.91
C GLY A 447 5.85 -34.87 -16.07
N TYR A 448 5.31 -35.00 -14.85
CA TYR A 448 5.79 -35.99 -13.89
C TYR A 448 5.16 -37.35 -14.16
N THR A 449 6.00 -38.37 -14.35
CA THR A 449 5.56 -39.77 -14.35
C THR A 449 5.18 -40.23 -12.95
N ASN A 450 4.38 -41.29 -12.83
CA ASN A 450 3.86 -41.77 -11.54
C ASN A 450 4.94 -42.09 -10.49
N ASP A 451 6.14 -42.50 -10.92
CA ASP A 451 7.30 -42.69 -10.04
C ASP A 451 7.89 -41.37 -9.53
N LEU A 452 7.93 -40.33 -10.37
CA LEU A 452 8.34 -38.97 -9.97
C LEU A 452 7.27 -38.32 -9.06
N ILE A 453 5.98 -38.47 -9.40
CA ILE A 453 4.88 -38.05 -8.53
C ILE A 453 5.02 -38.75 -7.18
N ALA A 454 5.23 -40.08 -7.16
CA ALA A 454 5.43 -40.80 -5.91
C ALA A 454 6.64 -40.30 -5.11
N ALA A 455 7.72 -39.88 -5.78
CA ALA A 455 8.91 -39.34 -5.13
C ALA A 455 8.66 -37.97 -4.49
N GLU A 456 7.97 -37.06 -5.18
CA GLU A 456 7.59 -35.74 -4.64
C GLU A 456 6.59 -35.88 -3.49
N VAL A 457 5.53 -36.66 -3.69
CA VAL A 457 4.49 -36.88 -2.69
C VAL A 457 5.05 -37.53 -1.43
N LYS A 458 6.06 -38.42 -1.54
CA LYS A 458 6.76 -38.97 -0.37
C LYS A 458 7.45 -37.94 0.49
N LYS A 459 7.95 -36.84 -0.08
CA LYS A 459 8.62 -35.78 0.69
C LYS A 459 7.64 -35.08 1.64
N LEU A 460 6.36 -35.06 1.28
CA LEU A 460 5.28 -34.51 2.10
C LEU A 460 4.88 -35.45 3.26
N ASN A 461 5.34 -36.71 3.24
CA ASN A 461 5.03 -37.76 4.22
C ASN A 461 3.51 -37.89 4.54
N PRO A 462 2.67 -38.14 3.52
CA PRO A 462 1.22 -38.18 3.71
C PRO A 462 0.75 -39.49 4.37
N ASP A 463 -0.15 -39.37 5.36
CA ASP A 463 -0.83 -40.54 5.95
C ASP A 463 -1.85 -41.16 4.99
N LEU A 464 -2.55 -40.32 4.21
CA LEU A 464 -3.57 -40.72 3.25
C LEU A 464 -3.68 -39.72 2.10
N ILE A 465 -3.79 -40.24 0.87
CA ILE A 465 -4.00 -39.45 -0.35
C ILE A 465 -5.29 -39.91 -1.01
N ILE A 466 -6.20 -38.97 -1.28
CA ILE A 466 -7.41 -39.21 -2.05
C ILE A 466 -7.20 -38.73 -3.47
N CYS A 467 -7.14 -39.69 -4.38
CA CYS A 467 -6.87 -39.45 -5.78
C CYS A 467 -8.16 -39.43 -6.59
N ASP A 468 -8.15 -38.71 -7.71
CA ASP A 468 -9.15 -38.94 -8.75
C ASP A 468 -9.24 -40.45 -9.09
N SER A 469 -10.45 -40.99 -9.06
CA SER A 469 -10.77 -42.38 -9.40
C SER A 469 -10.75 -42.70 -10.90
N SER A 470 -10.56 -41.71 -11.77
CA SER A 470 -10.45 -41.89 -13.23
C SER A 470 -9.22 -42.69 -13.66
N GLU A 471 -8.15 -42.72 -12.84
CA GLU A 471 -6.92 -43.47 -13.12
C GLU A 471 -6.59 -44.57 -12.07
N PRO A 472 -7.30 -45.71 -12.08
CA PRO A 472 -7.04 -46.81 -11.13
C PRO A 472 -5.62 -47.39 -11.21
N LYS A 473 -4.96 -47.30 -12.38
CA LYS A 473 -3.59 -47.78 -12.57
C LYS A 473 -2.57 -46.90 -11.82
N SER A 474 -2.70 -45.58 -11.94
CA SER A 474 -1.82 -44.61 -11.28
C SER A 474 -1.95 -44.70 -9.75
N ILE A 475 -3.17 -44.91 -9.24
CA ILE A 475 -3.39 -45.23 -7.82
C ILE A 475 -2.66 -46.51 -7.39
N ALA A 476 -2.73 -47.58 -8.18
CA ALA A 476 -2.05 -48.84 -7.87
C ALA A 476 -0.51 -48.68 -7.90
N GLU A 477 0.02 -47.80 -8.75
CA GLU A 477 1.44 -47.49 -8.81
C GLU A 477 1.92 -46.69 -7.60
N LEU A 478 1.19 -45.66 -7.15
CA LEU A 478 1.51 -44.96 -5.90
C LEU A 478 1.54 -45.93 -4.70
N LYS A 479 0.58 -46.88 -4.64
CA LYS A 479 0.57 -47.94 -3.62
C LYS A 479 1.82 -48.82 -3.68
N ARG A 480 2.28 -49.19 -4.87
CA ARG A 480 3.53 -49.97 -5.04
C ARG A 480 4.76 -49.19 -4.60
N HIS A 481 4.72 -47.87 -4.73
CA HIS A 481 5.75 -47.00 -4.19
C HIS A 481 5.63 -46.82 -2.66
N GLY A 482 4.65 -47.40 -1.98
CA GLY A 482 4.51 -47.36 -0.52
C GLY A 482 3.69 -46.18 0.01
N LEU A 483 2.94 -45.50 -0.86
CA LEU A 483 2.01 -44.43 -0.48
C LEU A 483 0.60 -44.98 -0.25
N CYS A 484 -0.09 -44.47 0.77
CA CYS A 484 -1.48 -44.83 1.04
C CYS A 484 -2.42 -43.99 0.16
N ALA A 485 -2.64 -44.42 -1.08
CA ALA A 485 -3.53 -43.74 -2.03
C ALA A 485 -4.88 -44.47 -2.16
N ILE A 486 -6.01 -43.75 -2.09
CA ILE A 486 -7.35 -44.31 -2.30
C ILE A 486 -8.10 -43.54 -3.39
N PRO A 487 -8.98 -44.20 -4.18
CA PRO A 487 -9.81 -43.52 -5.16
C PRO A 487 -10.91 -42.69 -4.50
N ALA A 488 -11.20 -41.51 -5.04
CA ALA A 488 -12.36 -40.70 -4.68
C ALA A 488 -13.67 -41.38 -5.14
N THR A 489 -14.70 -41.39 -4.29
CA THR A 489 -16.03 -41.92 -4.61
C THR A 489 -16.76 -40.95 -5.54
N LYS A 490 -16.88 -41.27 -6.83
CA LYS A 490 -17.64 -40.47 -7.81
C LYS A 490 -19.10 -40.95 -7.89
N GLY A 491 -20.03 -40.02 -7.69
CA GLY A 491 -21.47 -40.21 -7.94
C GLY A 491 -22.03 -39.07 -8.80
N PRO A 492 -23.24 -39.21 -9.39
CA PRO A 492 -23.83 -38.24 -10.31
C PRO A 492 -23.90 -36.79 -9.78
N ASP A 493 -23.93 -36.62 -8.45
CA ASP A 493 -23.99 -35.31 -7.79
C ASP A 493 -22.76 -34.99 -6.91
N SER A 494 -21.70 -35.80 -6.98
CA SER A 494 -20.49 -35.61 -6.14
C SER A 494 -19.83 -34.24 -6.35
N VAL A 495 -20.00 -33.66 -7.54
CA VAL A 495 -19.52 -32.30 -7.83
C VAL A 495 -20.24 -31.25 -6.97
N MET A 496 -21.56 -31.21 -7.10
CA MET A 496 -22.42 -30.28 -6.39
C MET A 496 -22.44 -30.52 -4.88
N TYR A 497 -22.32 -31.77 -4.44
CA TYR A 497 -22.24 -32.11 -3.03
C TYR A 497 -20.96 -31.54 -2.39
N GLY A 498 -19.81 -31.71 -3.05
CA GLY A 498 -18.54 -31.14 -2.58
C GLY A 498 -18.57 -29.62 -2.53
N ILE A 499 -19.13 -28.97 -3.55
CA ILE A 499 -19.32 -27.52 -3.58
C ILE A 499 -20.21 -27.04 -2.42
N LYS A 500 -21.35 -27.71 -2.18
CA LYS A 500 -22.26 -27.37 -1.08
C LYS A 500 -21.62 -27.54 0.29
N TRP A 501 -20.80 -28.56 0.49
CA TRP A 501 -20.09 -28.75 1.75
C TRP A 501 -19.01 -27.70 1.95
N LEU A 502 -18.19 -27.44 0.93
CA LEU A 502 -17.15 -26.41 0.94
C LEU A 502 -17.74 -25.03 1.24
N SER A 503 -18.89 -24.69 0.64
CA SER A 503 -19.56 -23.40 0.84
C SER A 503 -20.07 -23.15 2.27
N LYS A 504 -20.14 -24.20 3.11
CA LYS A 504 -20.55 -24.10 4.52
C LYS A 504 -19.37 -23.95 5.49
N GLN A 505 -18.14 -24.12 5.02
CA GLN A 505 -16.95 -24.04 5.87
C GLN A 505 -16.44 -22.60 5.96
N ARG A 506 -15.50 -22.34 6.85
CA ARG A 506 -14.60 -21.19 6.76
C ARG A 506 -13.32 -21.67 6.06
N ILE A 507 -12.96 -21.11 4.92
CA ILE A 507 -11.77 -21.53 4.17
C ILE A 507 -10.65 -20.52 4.42
N VAL A 508 -9.45 -20.99 4.76
CA VAL A 508 -8.24 -20.19 4.93
C VAL A 508 -7.17 -20.76 4.02
N ILE A 509 -6.76 -20.00 3.02
CA ILE A 509 -5.74 -20.40 2.05
C ILE A 509 -4.42 -19.73 2.43
N ASP A 510 -3.32 -20.47 2.42
CA ASP A 510 -2.01 -19.87 2.61
C ASP A 510 -1.75 -18.80 1.53
N ALA A 511 -1.32 -17.62 1.95
CA ALA A 511 -1.16 -16.45 1.09
C ALA A 511 -0.13 -16.64 -0.05
N SER A 512 0.76 -17.63 0.06
CA SER A 512 1.72 -17.97 -0.99
C SER A 512 1.12 -18.73 -2.17
N LEU A 513 -0.06 -19.36 -2.02
CA LEU A 513 -0.69 -20.25 -3.00
C LEU A 513 -1.48 -19.48 -4.07
N ARG A 514 -0.76 -18.74 -4.91
CA ARG A 514 -1.34 -17.83 -5.91
C ARG A 514 -2.30 -18.51 -6.89
N ASP A 515 -1.95 -19.70 -7.36
CA ASP A 515 -2.75 -20.44 -8.33
C ASP A 515 -4.06 -20.92 -7.70
N ALA A 516 -4.01 -21.48 -6.48
CA ALA A 516 -5.22 -21.84 -5.74
C ALA A 516 -6.11 -20.62 -5.47
N ILE A 517 -5.54 -19.48 -5.07
CA ILE A 517 -6.29 -18.23 -4.88
C ILE A 517 -6.99 -17.80 -6.18
N ALA A 518 -6.28 -17.86 -7.32
CA ALA A 518 -6.84 -17.52 -8.62
C ALA A 518 -7.99 -18.47 -9.00
N GLU A 519 -7.86 -19.77 -8.74
CA GLU A 519 -8.92 -20.74 -8.99
C GLU A 519 -10.16 -20.48 -8.14
N PHE A 520 -10.00 -20.26 -6.83
CA PHE A 520 -11.13 -19.92 -5.94
C PHE A 520 -11.81 -18.60 -6.32
N THR A 521 -11.05 -17.65 -6.87
CA THR A 521 -11.57 -16.35 -7.31
C THR A 521 -12.38 -16.46 -8.62
N THR A 522 -11.95 -17.33 -9.53
CA THR A 522 -12.52 -17.46 -10.88
C THR A 522 -13.58 -18.55 -11.02
N TYR A 523 -13.78 -19.39 -10.00
CA TYR A 523 -14.77 -20.46 -10.03
C TYR A 523 -16.20 -19.92 -9.92
N LYS A 524 -16.95 -19.96 -11.03
CA LYS A 524 -18.28 -19.33 -11.18
C LYS A 524 -19.37 -20.35 -11.51
N TRP A 525 -20.63 -20.00 -11.22
CA TRP A 525 -21.82 -20.68 -11.71
C TRP A 525 -22.02 -20.36 -13.19
N LEU A 526 -22.35 -21.39 -13.98
CA LEU A 526 -22.76 -21.25 -15.38
C LEU A 526 -23.95 -20.30 -15.48
N GLN A 527 -23.98 -19.42 -16.46
CA GLN A 527 -25.10 -18.49 -16.66
C GLN A 527 -26.05 -18.99 -17.75
N ASP A 528 -27.34 -18.68 -17.62
CA ASP A 528 -28.30 -18.83 -18.70
C ASP A 528 -28.25 -17.63 -19.68
N LYS A 529 -29.04 -17.70 -20.75
CA LYS A 529 -29.08 -16.67 -21.79
C LYS A 529 -29.54 -15.30 -21.30
N ASP A 530 -30.15 -15.23 -20.12
CA ASP A 530 -30.64 -14.00 -19.49
C ASP A 530 -29.68 -13.50 -18.40
N GLY A 531 -28.49 -14.11 -18.27
CA GLY A 531 -27.46 -13.74 -17.30
C GLY A 531 -27.72 -14.23 -15.87
N LYS A 532 -28.65 -15.18 -15.67
CA LYS A 532 -28.97 -15.73 -14.36
C LYS A 532 -28.12 -16.98 -14.09
N ALA A 533 -27.59 -17.08 -12.87
CA ALA A 533 -26.80 -18.22 -12.43
C ALA A 533 -27.62 -19.52 -12.43
N LEU A 534 -27.12 -20.54 -13.13
CA LEU A 534 -27.59 -21.92 -13.10
C LEU A 534 -26.85 -22.69 -12.00
N PRO A 535 -27.47 -23.70 -11.36
CA PRO A 535 -26.86 -24.51 -10.31
C PRO A 535 -25.90 -25.58 -10.90
N LYS A 536 -25.04 -25.16 -11.83
CA LYS A 536 -23.98 -25.95 -12.45
C LYS A 536 -22.74 -25.07 -12.53
N PRO A 537 -21.56 -25.50 -12.07
CA PRO A 537 -20.34 -24.71 -12.24
C PRO A 537 -20.07 -24.47 -13.73
N GLU A 538 -19.56 -23.28 -14.05
CA GLU A 538 -19.04 -22.92 -15.36
C GLU A 538 -17.80 -23.79 -15.60
N ASP A 539 -17.97 -24.79 -16.47
CA ASP A 539 -16.89 -25.68 -16.87
C ASP A 539 -15.90 -24.86 -17.72
N LYS A 540 -14.59 -24.92 -17.44
CA LYS A 540 -13.51 -24.10 -18.06
C LYS A 540 -13.31 -24.42 -19.55
N ASN A 541 -14.36 -24.61 -20.34
CA ASN A 541 -14.35 -25.15 -21.70
C ASN A 541 -14.69 -24.08 -22.76
N ASN A 542 -14.11 -22.88 -22.66
CA ASN A 542 -14.39 -21.77 -23.60
C ASN A 542 -13.42 -21.69 -24.79
N HIS A 543 -12.48 -22.63 -24.90
CA HIS A 543 -11.47 -22.69 -25.97
C HIS A 543 -11.99 -23.56 -27.13
N CYS A 544 -12.57 -22.94 -28.18
CA CYS A 544 -13.27 -23.72 -29.22
C CYS A 544 -12.78 -23.39 -30.65
N LEU A 545 -12.93 -24.38 -31.54
CA LEU A 545 -12.57 -24.33 -32.96
C LEU A 545 -13.83 -24.37 -33.84
N THR A 546 -13.79 -23.77 -35.02
CA THR A 546 -14.89 -23.90 -35.99
C THR A 546 -15.02 -25.34 -36.49
N GLY A 547 -16.24 -25.75 -36.85
CA GLY A 547 -16.54 -27.13 -37.26
C GLY A 547 -15.79 -27.64 -38.49
N ASP A 548 -15.33 -26.73 -39.36
CA ASP A 548 -14.50 -27.01 -40.54
C ASP A 548 -13.00 -27.19 -40.21
N THR A 549 -12.60 -26.93 -38.96
CA THR A 549 -11.21 -27.09 -38.53
C THR A 549 -10.78 -28.54 -38.66
N LEU A 550 -9.77 -28.79 -39.50
CA LEU A 550 -9.25 -30.13 -39.71
C LEU A 550 -8.33 -30.55 -38.57
N VAL A 551 -8.69 -31.63 -37.89
CA VAL A 551 -7.93 -32.27 -36.82
C VAL A 551 -7.10 -33.40 -37.39
N HIS A 552 -5.81 -33.42 -37.07
CA HIS A 552 -4.91 -34.48 -37.53
C HIS A 552 -5.08 -35.73 -36.64
N THR A 553 -5.87 -36.69 -37.11
CA THR A 553 -6.02 -37.99 -36.43
C THR A 553 -5.07 -39.03 -37.01
N THR A 554 -4.82 -40.10 -36.26
CA THR A 554 -4.07 -41.27 -36.75
C THR A 554 -4.78 -42.03 -37.89
N ASN A 555 -6.08 -41.80 -38.08
CA ASN A 555 -6.89 -42.42 -39.14
C ASN A 555 -7.11 -41.48 -40.34
N GLY A 556 -6.45 -40.33 -40.36
CA GLY A 556 -6.59 -39.31 -41.39
C GLY A 556 -6.93 -37.94 -40.81
N ILE A 557 -6.91 -36.94 -41.69
CA ILE A 557 -7.24 -35.56 -41.34
C ILE A 557 -8.75 -35.38 -41.52
N LEU A 558 -9.46 -35.04 -40.44
CA LEU A 558 -10.93 -34.96 -40.44
C LEU A 558 -11.39 -33.63 -39.82
N PRO A 559 -12.47 -33.00 -40.31
CA PRO A 559 -13.08 -31.84 -39.66
C PRO A 559 -13.53 -32.17 -38.23
N ILE A 560 -13.32 -31.27 -37.27
CA ILE A 560 -13.65 -31.49 -35.85
C ILE A 560 -15.14 -31.84 -35.65
N ARG A 561 -16.05 -31.28 -36.47
CA ARG A 561 -17.48 -31.62 -36.42
C ARG A 561 -17.77 -33.10 -36.71
N GLU A 562 -16.92 -33.77 -37.50
CA GLU A 562 -17.07 -35.19 -37.85
C GLU A 562 -16.51 -36.11 -36.75
N LEU A 563 -15.74 -35.55 -35.82
CA LEU A 563 -15.25 -36.27 -34.65
C LEU A 563 -16.28 -36.31 -33.51
N VAL A 564 -17.39 -35.57 -33.61
CA VAL A 564 -18.41 -35.49 -32.57
C VAL A 564 -19.00 -36.87 -32.27
N GLY A 565 -19.00 -37.25 -30.99
CA GLY A 565 -19.48 -38.56 -30.55
C GLY A 565 -18.55 -39.74 -30.89
N THR A 566 -17.35 -39.47 -31.41
CA THR A 566 -16.32 -40.49 -31.69
C THR A 566 -15.19 -40.42 -30.66
N THR A 567 -14.37 -41.47 -30.61
CA THR A 567 -13.10 -41.46 -29.86
C THR A 567 -12.01 -42.07 -30.75
N GLY A 568 -10.77 -41.61 -30.59
CA GLY A 568 -9.66 -42.04 -31.44
C GLY A 568 -8.34 -41.46 -30.94
N LYS A 569 -7.31 -41.43 -31.79
CA LYS A 569 -6.03 -40.77 -31.46
C LYS A 569 -5.76 -39.60 -32.38
N VAL A 570 -5.31 -38.49 -31.80
CA VAL A 570 -4.85 -37.28 -32.49
C VAL A 570 -3.35 -37.13 -32.34
N TYR A 571 -2.73 -36.43 -33.29
CA TYR A 571 -1.34 -36.00 -33.15
C TYR A 571 -1.26 -34.82 -32.18
N CYS A 572 -0.31 -34.90 -31.26
CA CYS A 572 -0.06 -33.96 -30.16
C CYS A 572 1.42 -33.54 -30.20
N TYR A 573 1.77 -32.50 -29.46
CA TYR A 573 3.15 -32.09 -29.23
C TYR A 573 3.55 -32.40 -27.79
N ASN A 574 4.70 -33.04 -27.63
CA ASN A 574 5.34 -33.19 -26.34
C ASN A 574 6.35 -32.05 -26.17
N GLU A 575 6.05 -31.10 -25.29
CA GLU A 575 6.89 -29.91 -25.04
C GLU A 575 8.26 -30.27 -24.46
N GLU A 576 8.32 -31.29 -23.60
CA GLU A 576 9.55 -31.74 -22.94
C GLU A 576 10.54 -32.33 -23.95
N LYS A 577 10.06 -33.22 -24.82
CA LYS A 577 10.88 -33.88 -25.85
C LYS A 577 10.96 -33.07 -27.15
N LYS A 578 10.24 -31.96 -27.23
CA LYS A 578 10.11 -31.09 -28.41
C LYS A 578 9.80 -31.88 -29.68
N CYS A 579 8.90 -32.86 -29.59
CA CYS A 579 8.57 -33.75 -30.70
C CYS A 579 7.08 -34.06 -30.79
N MET A 580 6.64 -34.48 -31.97
CA MET A 580 5.27 -34.93 -32.20
C MET A 580 5.03 -36.31 -31.55
N THR A 581 3.87 -36.49 -30.96
CA THR A 581 3.39 -37.74 -30.35
C THR A 581 1.91 -37.95 -30.71
N THR A 582 1.26 -38.99 -30.19
CA THR A 582 -0.19 -39.19 -30.33
C THR A 582 -0.82 -39.48 -28.99
N SER A 583 -2.00 -38.92 -28.75
CA SER A 583 -2.81 -39.27 -27.59
C SER A 583 -4.28 -39.45 -27.95
N LYS A 584 -5.02 -40.10 -27.05
CA LYS A 584 -6.42 -40.39 -27.25
C LYS A 584 -7.24 -39.11 -27.06
N TYR A 585 -8.18 -38.85 -27.96
CA TYR A 585 -9.19 -37.81 -27.76
C TYR A 585 -10.51 -38.40 -27.32
N ARG A 586 -11.27 -37.61 -26.55
CA ARG A 586 -12.61 -37.91 -26.06
C ARG A 586 -13.48 -36.67 -26.06
N ASP A 587 -14.77 -36.91 -25.87
CA ASP A 587 -15.81 -35.88 -25.69
C ASP A 587 -15.79 -34.74 -26.71
N CYS A 588 -15.54 -35.09 -27.99
CA CYS A 588 -15.70 -34.14 -29.06
C CYS A 588 -17.18 -33.75 -29.18
N ARG A 589 -17.47 -32.46 -29.00
CA ARG A 589 -18.85 -31.95 -28.92
C ARG A 589 -18.96 -30.55 -29.49
N LEU A 590 -20.18 -30.20 -29.90
CA LEU A 590 -20.55 -28.82 -30.17
C LEU A 590 -20.62 -28.07 -28.84
N THR A 591 -19.79 -27.05 -28.66
CA THR A 591 -19.66 -26.32 -27.40
C THR A 591 -20.54 -25.08 -27.39
N GLN A 592 -20.58 -24.33 -28.50
CA GLN A 592 -21.36 -23.11 -28.63
C GLN A 592 -21.87 -22.95 -30.07
N LYS A 593 -23.08 -22.41 -30.21
CA LYS A 593 -23.63 -22.00 -31.51
C LYS A 593 -23.39 -20.51 -31.72
N GLU A 594 -23.10 -20.13 -32.96
CA GLU A 594 -22.91 -18.73 -33.38
C GLU A 594 -21.87 -17.98 -32.51
N ALA A 595 -20.71 -18.59 -32.25
CA ALA A 595 -19.62 -17.96 -31.51
C ALA A 595 -18.81 -17.03 -32.44
N PRO A 596 -18.35 -15.84 -31.97
CA PRO A 596 -17.46 -14.97 -32.74
C PRO A 596 -16.12 -15.65 -33.06
N ILE A 597 -15.71 -15.58 -34.33
CA ILE A 597 -14.50 -16.26 -34.83
C ILE A 597 -13.47 -15.25 -35.30
N LEU A 598 -12.21 -15.51 -34.96
CA LEU A 598 -11.05 -14.92 -35.60
C LEU A 598 -10.47 -15.91 -36.61
N GLN A 599 -10.15 -15.41 -37.80
CA GLN A 599 -9.44 -16.13 -38.85
C GLN A 599 -7.99 -15.66 -38.88
N ILE A 600 -7.06 -16.60 -38.68
CA ILE A 600 -5.62 -16.41 -38.73
C ILE A 600 -5.09 -17.02 -40.03
N GLU A 601 -4.51 -16.20 -40.90
CA GLU A 601 -3.78 -16.66 -42.08
C GLU A 601 -2.28 -16.76 -41.77
N LEU A 602 -1.66 -17.85 -42.20
CA LEU A 602 -0.23 -18.13 -42.02
C LEU A 602 0.53 -17.97 -43.33
N GLU A 603 1.85 -17.77 -43.26
CA GLU A 603 2.73 -17.52 -44.40
C GLU A 603 2.74 -18.63 -45.48
N ASP A 604 2.33 -19.85 -45.12
CA ASP A 604 2.19 -20.98 -46.06
C ASP A 604 0.78 -21.08 -46.69
N GLY A 605 -0.09 -20.10 -46.43
CA GLY A 605 -1.46 -20.02 -46.93
C GLY A 605 -2.49 -20.81 -46.11
N ARG A 606 -2.09 -21.43 -44.99
CA ARG A 606 -3.04 -22.09 -44.06
C ARG A 606 -3.89 -21.07 -43.31
N VAL A 607 -5.07 -21.53 -42.93
CA VAL A 607 -6.05 -20.72 -42.22
C VAL A 607 -6.52 -21.47 -40.98
N LEU A 608 -6.35 -20.86 -39.80
CA LEU A 608 -6.93 -21.31 -38.53
C LEU A 608 -8.12 -20.42 -38.19
N LYS A 609 -9.22 -21.03 -37.74
CA LYS A 609 -10.41 -20.33 -37.29
C LYS A 609 -10.76 -20.77 -35.88
N ALA A 610 -10.78 -19.83 -34.94
CA ALA A 610 -10.99 -20.14 -33.53
C ALA A 610 -11.63 -18.96 -32.78
N THR A 611 -12.11 -19.22 -31.56
CA THR A 611 -12.48 -18.15 -30.62
C THR A 611 -11.24 -17.39 -30.14
N ALA A 612 -11.40 -16.11 -29.77
CA ALA A 612 -10.26 -15.27 -29.34
C ALA A 612 -9.50 -15.86 -28.15
N GLU A 613 -10.21 -16.49 -27.22
CA GLU A 613 -9.63 -17.13 -26.03
C GLU A 613 -8.88 -18.43 -26.33
N HIS A 614 -8.87 -18.91 -27.58
CA HIS A 614 -8.28 -20.21 -27.90
C HIS A 614 -6.75 -20.14 -27.87
N PRO A 615 -6.05 -20.94 -27.03
CA PRO A 615 -4.60 -20.88 -26.94
C PRO A 615 -3.94 -21.61 -28.11
N VAL A 616 -2.92 -20.99 -28.70
CA VAL A 616 -2.03 -21.59 -29.71
C VAL A 616 -0.57 -21.52 -29.27
N TYR A 617 0.24 -22.50 -29.67
CA TYR A 617 1.66 -22.52 -29.32
C TYR A 617 2.49 -21.67 -30.28
N THR A 618 3.23 -20.70 -29.75
CA THR A 618 4.06 -19.76 -30.51
C THR A 618 5.53 -19.82 -30.12
N GLN A 619 6.38 -19.03 -30.80
CA GLN A 619 7.79 -18.83 -30.43
C GLN A 619 8.01 -18.30 -29.01
N ARG A 620 7.01 -17.66 -28.40
CA ARG A 620 7.04 -17.13 -27.03
C ARG A 620 6.24 -17.97 -26.03
N GLY A 621 5.79 -19.16 -26.44
CA GLY A 621 4.94 -20.05 -25.63
C GLY A 621 3.46 -19.97 -26.04
N TRP A 622 2.58 -20.40 -25.15
CA TRP A 622 1.13 -20.38 -25.36
C TRP A 622 0.61 -18.93 -25.37
N VAL A 623 -0.11 -18.57 -26.42
CA VAL A 623 -0.72 -17.24 -26.62
C VAL A 623 -2.15 -17.45 -27.11
N THR A 624 -3.12 -16.68 -26.63
CA THR A 624 -4.50 -16.76 -27.12
C THR A 624 -4.60 -16.17 -28.52
N VAL A 625 -5.54 -16.66 -29.33
CA VAL A 625 -5.74 -16.17 -30.69
C VAL A 625 -6.02 -14.66 -30.74
N GLY A 626 -6.70 -14.10 -29.73
CA GLY A 626 -6.96 -12.66 -29.60
C GLY A 626 -5.70 -11.81 -29.32
N GLU A 627 -4.65 -12.40 -28.77
CA GLU A 627 -3.38 -11.74 -28.46
C GLU A 627 -2.29 -11.94 -29.53
N LEU A 628 -2.59 -12.68 -30.59
CA LEU A 628 -1.67 -12.88 -31.71
C LEU A 628 -1.46 -11.59 -32.50
N THR A 629 -0.24 -11.42 -33.00
CA THR A 629 0.13 -10.34 -33.91
C THR A 629 0.82 -10.91 -35.15
N GLU A 630 0.98 -10.12 -36.22
CA GLU A 630 1.77 -10.50 -37.42
C GLU A 630 3.27 -10.71 -37.15
N ASN A 631 3.72 -10.44 -35.92
CA ASN A 631 5.07 -10.74 -35.45
C ASN A 631 5.17 -12.14 -34.80
N ASP A 632 4.03 -12.78 -34.53
CA ASP A 632 3.99 -14.12 -33.96
C ASP A 632 4.09 -15.20 -35.02
N SER A 633 4.60 -16.36 -34.62
CA SER A 633 4.71 -17.56 -35.45
C SER A 633 4.17 -18.75 -34.69
N ILE A 634 3.21 -19.45 -35.30
CA ILE A 634 2.55 -20.60 -34.69
C ILE A 634 3.32 -21.88 -35.00
N LEU A 635 3.48 -22.74 -34.00
CA LEU A 635 4.13 -24.03 -34.15
C LEU A 635 3.29 -24.99 -34.98
N LYS A 636 3.81 -25.30 -36.16
CA LYS A 636 3.38 -26.37 -37.06
C LYS A 636 4.14 -27.65 -36.73
N LEU A 637 3.40 -28.75 -36.61
CA LEU A 637 3.96 -30.09 -36.63
C LEU A 637 3.84 -30.68 -38.03
N GLU A 638 4.99 -30.92 -38.67
CA GLU A 638 5.06 -31.56 -39.98
C GLU A 638 5.97 -32.79 -39.88
N SER A 639 5.35 -33.96 -39.81
CA SER A 639 6.05 -35.24 -39.59
C SER A 639 6.92 -35.21 -38.32
N ILE A 640 8.18 -35.63 -38.38
CA ILE A 640 9.11 -35.65 -37.23
C ILE A 640 9.71 -34.27 -36.90
N ASN A 641 9.43 -33.24 -37.70
CA ASN A 641 10.01 -31.90 -37.53
C ASN A 641 8.96 -30.89 -37.05
N THR A 642 9.43 -29.94 -36.24
CA THR A 642 8.70 -28.74 -35.81
C THR A 642 9.10 -27.56 -36.68
N GLN A 643 8.13 -26.75 -37.10
CA GLN A 643 8.35 -25.50 -37.82
C GLN A 643 7.50 -24.40 -37.21
N LEU A 644 8.03 -23.18 -37.11
CA LEU A 644 7.23 -22.00 -36.76
C LEU A 644 6.77 -21.33 -38.06
N LEU A 645 5.46 -21.12 -38.20
CA LEU A 645 4.85 -20.44 -39.35
C LEU A 645 4.43 -19.03 -38.94
N ARG A 646 4.95 -18.01 -39.63
CA ARG A 646 4.60 -16.62 -39.33
C ARG A 646 3.12 -16.35 -39.62
N VAL A 647 2.47 -15.60 -38.73
CA VAL A 647 1.12 -15.06 -38.94
C VAL A 647 1.19 -13.91 -39.95
N THR A 648 0.40 -13.99 -41.02
CA THR A 648 0.35 -12.96 -42.07
C THR A 648 -0.86 -12.05 -41.95
N GLU A 649 -1.99 -12.53 -41.44
CA GLU A 649 -3.20 -11.74 -41.29
C GLU A 649 -4.06 -12.32 -40.16
N ILE A 650 -4.70 -11.46 -39.38
CA ILE A 650 -5.72 -11.84 -38.39
C ILE A 650 -6.95 -10.97 -38.65
N LYS A 651 -8.10 -11.59 -38.93
CA LYS A 651 -9.34 -10.86 -39.22
C LYS A 651 -10.57 -11.51 -38.57
N PRO A 652 -11.58 -10.71 -38.17
CA PRO A 652 -12.88 -11.25 -37.79
C PRO A 652 -13.51 -12.05 -38.94
N ALA A 653 -14.05 -13.23 -38.63
CA ALA A 653 -14.63 -14.16 -39.60
C ALA A 653 -16.14 -14.41 -39.36
N GLY A 654 -16.81 -13.47 -38.67
CA GLY A 654 -18.23 -13.57 -38.34
C GLY A 654 -18.48 -14.50 -37.15
N VAL A 655 -19.60 -15.22 -37.21
CA VAL A 655 -20.02 -16.17 -36.16
C VAL A 655 -20.20 -17.57 -36.76
N GLU A 656 -19.68 -18.59 -36.11
CA GLU A 656 -19.83 -19.99 -36.52
C GLU A 656 -20.12 -20.91 -35.32
N ASP A 657 -20.65 -22.10 -35.60
CA ASP A 657 -20.78 -23.17 -34.60
C ASP A 657 -19.38 -23.71 -34.25
N VAL A 658 -19.06 -23.74 -32.96
CA VAL A 658 -17.72 -24.11 -32.47
C VAL A 658 -17.74 -25.37 -31.61
N PHE A 659 -16.67 -26.13 -31.73
CA PHE A 659 -16.50 -27.46 -31.19
C PHE A 659 -15.24 -27.51 -30.33
N ASN A 660 -15.24 -28.39 -29.35
CA ASN A 660 -14.05 -28.73 -28.58
C ASN A 660 -13.94 -30.25 -28.44
N LEU A 661 -12.73 -30.74 -28.21
CA LEU A 661 -12.44 -32.11 -27.84
C LEU A 661 -11.38 -32.15 -26.73
N GLU A 662 -11.46 -33.14 -25.86
CA GLU A 662 -10.46 -33.35 -24.83
C GLU A 662 -9.41 -34.32 -25.33
N VAL A 663 -8.13 -34.09 -24.98
CA VAL A 663 -7.02 -34.97 -25.35
C VAL A 663 -6.31 -35.44 -24.10
N ASP A 664 -6.33 -36.75 -23.88
CA ASP A 664 -5.67 -37.38 -22.74
C ASP A 664 -4.16 -37.05 -22.74
N CYS A 665 -3.51 -37.03 -21.57
CA CYS A 665 -2.06 -36.90 -21.35
C CYS A 665 -1.41 -35.56 -21.74
N TYR A 666 -1.56 -35.10 -22.98
CA TYR A 666 -0.87 -33.89 -23.47
C TYR A 666 -1.78 -32.68 -23.50
N HIS A 667 -3.10 -32.89 -23.41
CA HIS A 667 -4.11 -31.83 -23.42
C HIS A 667 -3.90 -30.87 -24.60
N ASN A 668 -3.34 -31.38 -25.71
CA ASN A 668 -3.12 -30.64 -26.92
C ASN A 668 -3.31 -31.47 -28.18
N PHE A 669 -3.67 -30.83 -29.29
CA PHE A 669 -3.80 -31.52 -30.58
C PHE A 669 -3.47 -30.62 -31.77
N CYS A 670 -3.08 -31.27 -32.86
CA CYS A 670 -2.73 -30.62 -34.12
C CYS A 670 -3.98 -30.35 -34.96
N VAL A 671 -4.08 -29.11 -35.43
CA VAL A 671 -5.14 -28.64 -36.33
C VAL A 671 -4.58 -27.88 -37.53
N ASN A 672 -5.46 -27.48 -38.46
CA ASN A 672 -5.15 -26.62 -39.62
C ASN A 672 -4.51 -25.28 -39.22
N GLY A 673 -3.23 -25.30 -38.86
CA GLY A 673 -2.47 -24.09 -38.50
C GLY A 673 -1.60 -24.20 -37.24
N GLY A 674 -1.69 -25.29 -36.45
CA GLY A 674 -0.80 -25.47 -35.30
C GLY A 674 -1.36 -26.31 -34.15
N LEU A 675 -0.83 -26.08 -32.94
CA LEU A 675 -1.07 -26.82 -31.69
C LEU A 675 -1.92 -25.99 -30.68
N VAL A 676 -2.82 -26.64 -29.90
CA VAL A 676 -3.90 -26.03 -29.06
C VAL A 676 -4.10 -26.71 -27.67
N VAL A 677 -4.57 -26.08 -26.54
CA VAL A 677 -4.66 -26.63 -25.11
C VAL A 677 -5.93 -26.33 -24.20
N HIS A 678 -6.14 -27.04 -23.03
CA HIS A 678 -7.17 -26.89 -21.90
C HIS A 678 -6.68 -27.32 -20.44
N ASN A 679 -7.24 -26.85 -19.25
CA ASN A 679 -6.94 -27.20 -17.77
C ASN A 679 -8.06 -27.01 -16.62
N CYS A 680 -8.06 -27.72 -15.42
CA CYS A 680 -9.13 -27.79 -14.31
C CYS A 680 -8.73 -27.76 -12.74
N ILE A 681 -9.73 -27.62 -11.77
CA ILE A 681 -9.75 -27.35 -10.27
C ILE A 681 -9.99 -28.58 -9.30
N ASP A 682 -9.96 -29.84 -9.74
CA ASP A 682 -10.65 -30.92 -9.01
C ASP A 682 -9.94 -31.51 -7.76
N ALA A 683 -8.64 -31.25 -7.56
CA ALA A 683 -7.84 -31.85 -6.47
C ALA A 683 -8.37 -31.56 -5.06
N ILE A 684 -8.86 -30.34 -4.81
CA ILE A 684 -9.38 -29.91 -3.50
C ILE A 684 -10.66 -30.66 -3.13
N ARG A 685 -11.54 -30.88 -4.12
CA ARG A 685 -12.81 -31.58 -3.92
C ARG A 685 -12.59 -33.03 -3.51
N TYR A 686 -11.56 -33.67 -4.05
CA TYR A 686 -11.20 -35.05 -3.70
C TYR A 686 -10.69 -35.17 -2.26
N ALA A 687 -9.79 -34.28 -1.83
CA ALA A 687 -9.32 -34.26 -0.44
C ALA A 687 -10.47 -34.11 0.57
N CYS A 688 -11.40 -33.18 0.30
CA CYS A 688 -12.50 -32.91 1.22
C CYS A 688 -13.50 -34.06 1.35
N GLN A 689 -13.52 -35.00 0.39
CA GLN A 689 -14.41 -36.15 0.47
C GLN A 689 -14.19 -37.00 1.73
N TYR A 690 -12.93 -37.19 2.15
CA TYR A 690 -12.61 -37.91 3.39
C TYR A 690 -13.30 -37.29 4.60
N LEU A 691 -13.21 -35.95 4.66
CA LEU A 691 -13.66 -35.14 5.79
C LEU A 691 -15.17 -35.18 5.94
N MET A 692 -15.89 -35.39 4.82
CA MET A 692 -17.35 -35.53 4.76
C MET A 692 -17.85 -36.88 5.27
N THR A 693 -17.01 -37.92 5.31
CA THR A 693 -17.43 -39.29 5.63
C THR A 693 -17.13 -39.74 7.06
N GLU A 694 -16.31 -39.00 7.81
CA GLU A 694 -16.08 -39.28 9.23
C GLU A 694 -17.24 -38.76 10.09
N PRO A 695 -17.94 -39.63 10.86
CA PRO A 695 -19.02 -39.22 11.74
C PRO A 695 -18.53 -38.34 12.89
N ASP A 696 -19.43 -37.52 13.44
CA ASP A 696 -19.20 -36.67 14.63
C ASP A 696 -19.00 -37.46 15.95
N GLU A 697 -18.93 -38.79 15.92
CA GLU A 697 -18.57 -39.65 17.05
C GLU A 697 -17.69 -40.82 16.60
N PRO A 698 -16.73 -41.27 17.42
CA PRO A 698 -15.91 -42.44 17.10
C PRO A 698 -16.80 -43.68 17.09
N ASP A 699 -17.04 -44.23 15.90
CA ASP A 699 -17.71 -45.51 15.75
C ASP A 699 -16.85 -46.61 16.40
N GLN A 700 -17.29 -47.10 17.56
CA GLN A 700 -16.62 -48.14 18.35
C GLN A 700 -16.57 -49.52 17.65
N THR A 701 -17.05 -49.63 16.40
CA THR A 701 -17.12 -50.91 15.69
C THR A 701 -15.90 -51.25 14.83
N LEU A 702 -14.95 -50.34 14.59
CA LEU A 702 -13.72 -50.63 13.82
C LEU A 702 -12.58 -51.31 14.61
N ASN A 703 -12.77 -51.58 15.91
CA ASN A 703 -11.77 -52.22 16.77
C ASN A 703 -11.68 -53.77 16.65
N GLN A 704 -12.22 -54.39 15.59
CA GLN A 704 -12.16 -55.86 15.42
C GLN A 704 -11.69 -56.36 14.04
N VAL A 705 -10.78 -55.65 13.39
CA VAL A 705 -10.02 -56.24 12.27
C VAL A 705 -8.53 -56.24 12.59
N SER A 706 -8.07 -57.34 13.19
CA SER A 706 -6.64 -57.63 13.34
C SER A 706 -6.07 -58.06 11.98
N TRP A 707 -5.27 -57.21 11.36
CA TRP A 707 -4.45 -57.59 10.20
C TRP A 707 -3.15 -58.26 10.69
N PRO A 708 -2.70 -59.37 10.07
CA PRO A 708 -1.50 -60.07 10.50
C PRO A 708 -0.25 -59.21 10.26
N LYS A 709 0.66 -59.22 11.25
CA LYS A 709 1.95 -58.50 11.17
C LYS A 709 2.74 -58.98 9.95
N ALA A 710 3.30 -58.01 9.22
CA ALA A 710 4.18 -58.25 8.07
C ALA A 710 5.40 -59.08 8.49
N GLY A 711 5.39 -60.35 8.10
CA GLY A 711 6.41 -61.33 8.46
C GLY A 711 5.96 -62.77 8.23
N ALA A 712 5.23 -63.05 7.15
CA ALA A 712 5.02 -64.40 6.62
C ALA A 712 4.37 -64.33 5.22
N LEU A 713 5.23 -64.21 4.20
CA LEU A 713 5.19 -64.76 2.83
C LEU A 713 5.90 -63.83 1.85
#